data_AF-A0A8T1XH86-F1
#
_entry.id   AF-A0A8T1XH86-F1
#
_cell.length_a   1.000
_cell.length_b   1.000
_cell.length_c   1.000
_cell.angle_alpha   90.00
_cell.angle_beta   90.00
_cell.angle_gamma   90.00
#
_symmetry.space_group_name_H-M   'P 1'
#
loop_
_entity.id
_entity.type
_entity.pdbx_description
1 polymer ?
#
loop_
_entity_poly.entity_id
_entity_poly.type
_entity_poly.pdbx_seq_one_letter_code
_entity_poly.pdbx_strand_id
1 'polypeptide(L)'
;MFSGEYLAGVEQFIDFASSHVEDRKCRFYCPCVVCQNSKRMKAATISSHLLSRGFMANYYVWYEHGEDYNVVGEGTSSHHEYADNTNYTSGTHEPIGFDGENVYAGMANDGENVYAGMVNDAFHGSVPYNEYNEHDQSGNDHVHEEPTQEAKRFYDMLAAANTPLYDGCREGQSQLSFAARFMNNKVDYNLSETCMDGWAELFTEYLPEGNQATGSYYETETLMRKLGLPYYTYDVCIDNCMLFWKDDEKLGNCKFCGKPRYKESEGRTRIPYSKMWYLPIGDRLKRMYQSQKTAASMRWHAEHESEAGLMCHPSDAAEWKNFQQFHPSFAEEPRNVYLGLCTDGFNPFGMSKNHSLWPVISTPYNLPPDMCMNSEYLFLTILNSGPNHPRASLDVFLQPLIEELKELWHNGVEAYDVSCDQNFILKAVLLWTISDFPAYGMLSGWTTHGRISCPICMEDTKSFWLPGGRKTCWFDCHRRFLPLNHPLRKDKKHFVKGKNAVHEYPPASLTGEQVLYERIKTAEPPKTSDCGGNGHENKVDGYGDWHNWHKESILWELPYWTDLNLRHNLDVMHIEKNILDNVMYTVMNVKDKSKDTVKSRIDVSRFCDRPELHVDDRGRAPFPIWRLSAKAKKSLLEWVKSEVRFPDGYVADLASCADINAGKFSGMKSHDCHVFMERLLPFVFAELLPRNVHLALSGIGAFFRDLSTRSLELSRVQLLKENIVMILCNLEKIFPPSFFDVMEHLPVHLPYEAELGGPVQYRWMYPFERFFKRLKGKAKNKRYPAGSIVQSYMNDEISYFSEHYFASHISTAIRRRTSRYDEGEVPVYPVPVPDIFTQVGRPSGKSSEFWLTEQDYTCAHAYVLRNCDYFRPFESMLDAQIRDEYPELSDDEVEATRSHQNFPPWVHELVEGPENKVKSWPMYFTRGYMFHTRNHGRTRKTMNYGVCVRGQNYSEASHEEDFFGTVEKIIELEYPGLVNLKITFFYCEWFDPKVGKGIRISDGGVVDVLQSKRYQNYEPFILGSQADQVCYLSYPNTKRPRKTWLSICKVNPRNVVQGKFTENDMVILQQSVDEAPPSMIEEVIVESLVDGNHQDEPIDFDIEDAEGEDEFHCNSSTSEDEDEEEGEDEE
;
A
#
# COMPACT_ATOMS: atom_id res chain seq x y z
N MET A 1 -18.11 33.13 22.19
CA MET A 1 -18.26 33.53 23.61
C MET A 1 -17.63 32.46 24.48
N PHE A 2 -17.13 32.81 25.67
CA PHE A 2 -16.62 31.83 26.64
C PHE A 2 -17.77 31.04 27.30
N SER A 3 -17.50 29.82 27.78
CA SER A 3 -18.49 29.00 28.49
C SER A 3 -18.81 29.55 29.88
N GLY A 4 -19.98 29.22 30.43
CA GLY A 4 -20.35 29.62 31.79
C GLY A 4 -19.40 29.08 32.86
N GLU A 5 -18.82 27.90 32.63
CA GLU A 5 -17.81 27.28 33.49
C GLU A 5 -16.49 28.07 33.45
N TYR A 6 -16.06 28.55 32.28
CA TYR A 6 -14.88 29.42 32.18
C TYR A 6 -15.08 30.75 32.91
N LEU A 7 -16.27 31.35 32.83
CA LEU A 7 -16.59 32.58 33.58
C LEU A 7 -16.49 32.34 35.10
N ALA A 8 -17.03 31.23 35.59
CA ALA A 8 -16.93 30.84 37.01
C ALA A 8 -15.49 30.51 37.43
N GLY A 9 -14.70 29.86 36.58
CA GLY A 9 -13.28 29.58 36.83
C GLY A 9 -12.43 30.85 36.92
N VAL A 10 -12.70 31.86 36.09
CA VAL A 10 -12.05 33.18 36.21
C VAL A 10 -12.44 33.89 37.50
N GLU A 11 -13.70 33.78 37.96
CA GLU A 11 -14.13 34.35 39.24
C GLU A 11 -13.44 33.66 40.43
N GLN A 12 -13.39 32.32 40.44
CA GLN A 12 -12.67 31.53 41.45
C GLN A 12 -11.16 31.84 41.50
N PHE A 13 -10.49 31.93 40.34
CA PHE A 13 -9.08 32.33 40.27
C PHE A 13 -8.86 33.72 40.87
N ILE A 14 -9.72 34.69 40.52
CA ILE A 14 -9.59 36.07 41.00
C ILE A 14 -9.76 36.16 42.51
N ASP A 15 -10.68 35.40 43.11
CA ASP A 15 -10.86 35.35 44.56
C ASP A 15 -9.68 34.63 45.26
N PHE A 16 -9.25 33.47 44.75
CA PHE A 16 -8.10 32.73 45.29
C PHE A 16 -6.81 33.56 45.24
N ALA A 17 -6.50 34.14 44.07
CA ALA A 17 -5.34 35.00 43.89
C ALA A 17 -5.44 36.29 44.74
N SER A 18 -6.65 36.80 44.99
CA SER A 18 -6.84 37.94 45.90
C SER A 18 -6.63 37.57 47.37
N SER A 19 -6.93 36.34 47.79
CA SER A 19 -6.75 35.90 49.19
C SER A 19 -5.29 35.64 49.57
N HIS A 20 -4.42 35.29 48.61
CA HIS A 20 -3.02 34.94 48.86
C HIS A 20 -2.02 36.11 48.64
N VAL A 21 -2.50 37.36 48.46
CA VAL A 21 -1.66 38.52 48.12
C VAL A 21 -1.36 39.42 49.31
N GLU A 22 -0.10 39.45 49.72
CA GLU A 22 0.39 40.35 50.78
C GLU A 22 0.58 41.84 50.35
N ASP A 23 0.43 42.19 49.06
CA ASP A 23 0.46 43.60 48.64
C ASP A 23 -0.79 44.34 49.17
N ARG A 24 -0.57 45.33 50.04
CA ARG A 24 -1.60 46.27 50.55
C ARG A 24 -2.37 47.04 49.47
N LYS A 25 -2.02 46.88 48.18
CA LYS A 25 -2.75 47.41 47.01
C LYS A 25 -3.49 46.34 46.19
N CYS A 26 -3.53 45.09 46.65
CA CYS A 26 -4.20 43.94 46.02
C CYS A 26 -3.82 43.77 44.54
N ARG A 27 -2.54 43.47 44.29
CA ARG A 27 -2.00 43.24 42.93
C ARG A 27 -1.17 41.97 42.83
N PHE A 28 -1.57 41.12 41.90
CA PHE A 28 -0.94 39.85 41.56
C PHE A 28 -0.59 39.80 40.08
N TYR A 29 0.10 38.75 39.66
CA TYR A 29 0.51 38.56 38.28
C TYR A 29 -0.71 38.28 37.37
N CYS A 30 -0.52 38.42 36.06
CA CYS A 30 -1.60 38.31 35.09
C CYS A 30 -1.36 37.10 34.18
N PRO A 31 -1.96 35.91 34.48
CA PRO A 31 -1.73 34.68 33.73
C PRO A 31 -2.54 34.62 32.42
N CYS A 32 -2.72 35.73 31.71
CA CYS A 32 -3.36 35.71 30.38
C CYS A 32 -2.32 35.49 29.28
N VAL A 33 -2.73 34.98 28.11
CA VAL A 33 -1.85 34.60 26.97
C VAL A 33 -0.82 35.68 26.61
N VAL A 34 -1.18 36.96 26.74
CA VAL A 34 -0.35 38.13 26.37
C VAL A 34 0.49 38.68 27.54
N CYS A 35 0.22 38.27 28.78
CA CYS A 35 0.93 38.75 29.96
C CYS A 35 1.80 37.69 30.64
N GLN A 36 1.46 36.39 30.53
CA GLN A 36 2.31 35.25 30.94
C GLN A 36 3.01 35.46 32.28
N ASN A 37 2.24 35.84 33.31
CA ASN A 37 2.72 36.19 34.66
C ASN A 37 3.83 37.26 34.77
N SER A 38 4.21 37.95 33.70
CA SER A 38 5.28 38.97 33.73
C SER A 38 4.90 40.30 34.40
N LYS A 39 3.61 40.59 34.61
CA LYS A 39 3.10 41.92 35.00
C LYS A 39 2.09 41.85 36.16
N ARG A 40 2.38 42.55 37.27
CA ARG A 40 1.46 42.66 38.42
C ARG A 40 0.41 43.76 38.21
N MET A 41 -0.86 43.38 38.16
CA MET A 41 -2.01 44.26 37.91
C MET A 41 -3.07 44.10 39.01
N LYS A 42 -4.17 44.87 38.96
CA LYS A 42 -5.29 44.71 39.90
C LYS A 42 -6.24 43.60 39.42
N ALA A 43 -6.87 42.89 40.36
CA ALA A 43 -7.89 41.87 40.12
C ALA A 43 -8.85 42.19 38.95
N ALA A 44 -9.55 43.33 38.99
CA ALA A 44 -10.50 43.72 37.93
C ALA A 44 -9.86 43.85 36.52
N THR A 45 -8.60 44.26 36.41
CA THR A 45 -7.87 44.31 35.13
C THR A 45 -7.43 42.92 34.68
N ILE A 46 -7.08 42.04 35.61
CA ILE A 46 -6.68 40.65 35.33
C ILE A 46 -7.91 39.85 34.89
N SER A 47 -9.03 39.98 35.58
CA SER A 47 -10.33 39.44 35.17
C SER A 47 -10.68 39.90 33.74
N SER A 48 -10.64 41.20 33.46
CA SER A 48 -10.86 41.72 32.11
C SER A 48 -9.89 41.16 31.06
N HIS A 49 -8.62 40.94 31.40
CA HIS A 49 -7.64 40.29 30.52
C HIS A 49 -7.96 38.80 30.26
N LEU A 50 -8.33 38.02 31.29
CA LEU A 50 -8.68 36.60 31.16
C LEU A 50 -10.00 36.40 30.39
N LEU A 51 -10.96 37.29 30.61
CA LEU A 51 -12.26 37.34 29.91
C LEU A 51 -12.17 37.90 28.47
N SER A 52 -11.00 38.34 28.01
CA SER A 52 -10.80 38.85 26.64
C SER A 52 -9.65 38.17 25.87
N ARG A 53 -8.77 37.43 26.55
CA ARG A 53 -7.57 36.82 25.94
C ARG A 53 -7.30 35.37 26.34
N GLY A 54 -8.13 34.77 27.19
CA GLY A 54 -7.83 33.46 27.79
C GLY A 54 -6.81 33.54 28.93
N PHE A 55 -6.73 32.49 29.74
CA PHE A 55 -5.48 32.14 30.43
C PHE A 55 -4.41 31.85 29.39
N MET A 56 -3.13 32.06 29.73
CA MET A 56 -2.04 31.41 29.02
C MET A 56 -2.30 29.91 29.04
N ALA A 57 -1.96 29.21 27.96
CA ALA A 57 -1.90 27.75 27.99
C ALA A 57 -1.05 27.32 29.20
N ASN A 58 -1.25 26.09 29.67
CA ASN A 58 -0.38 25.44 30.63
C ASN A 58 -0.52 25.86 32.11
N TYR A 59 -1.28 26.92 32.40
CA TYR A 59 -1.37 27.47 33.76
C TYR A 59 -2.52 26.85 34.61
N TYR A 60 -2.48 25.52 34.76
CA TYR A 60 -3.53 24.76 35.47
C TYR A 60 -3.33 24.67 37.00
N VAL A 61 -2.11 24.89 37.49
CA VAL A 61 -1.80 25.06 38.92
C VAL A 61 -1.34 26.49 39.15
N TRP A 62 -1.96 27.20 40.09
CA TRP A 62 -1.79 28.64 40.29
C TRP A 62 -0.59 28.98 41.18
N TYR A 63 0.60 28.45 40.86
CA TYR A 63 1.80 28.55 41.71
C TYR A 63 2.24 30.00 42.02
N GLU A 64 2.34 30.88 41.01
CA GLU A 64 2.55 32.34 41.19
C GLU A 64 1.48 33.07 42.04
N HIS A 65 0.39 32.38 42.40
CA HIS A 65 -0.74 32.89 43.16
C HIS A 65 -0.99 32.13 44.47
N GLY A 66 -0.09 31.22 44.87
CA GLY A 66 -0.09 30.56 46.18
C GLY A 66 -0.66 29.14 46.23
N GLU A 67 -0.80 28.46 45.08
CA GLU A 67 -1.19 27.05 45.05
C GLU A 67 0.03 26.11 45.15
N ASP A 68 -0.01 25.18 46.11
CA ASP A 68 1.15 24.41 46.59
C ASP A 68 1.08 22.95 46.12
N TYR A 69 2.18 22.42 45.56
CA TYR A 69 2.17 21.23 44.68
C TYR A 69 2.04 19.86 45.40
N ASN A 70 1.57 19.81 46.65
CA ASN A 70 1.56 18.58 47.47
C ASN A 70 0.39 18.50 48.48
N VAL A 71 -0.80 18.13 48.01
CA VAL A 71 -1.88 17.58 48.87
C VAL A 71 -2.49 16.34 48.22
N VAL A 72 -2.39 15.20 48.89
CA VAL A 72 -3.02 13.94 48.45
C VAL A 72 -4.51 13.98 48.82
N GLY A 73 -5.40 13.93 47.82
CA GLY A 73 -6.85 13.89 48.00
C GLY A 73 -7.56 13.30 46.77
N GLU A 74 -8.56 12.45 46.98
CA GLU A 74 -9.24 11.68 45.93
C GLU A 74 -10.24 12.56 45.13
N GLY A 75 -10.10 12.66 43.79
CA GLY A 75 -11.17 13.23 42.95
C GLY A 75 -10.81 13.74 41.55
N THR A 76 -11.01 12.91 40.52
CA THR A 76 -11.38 13.27 39.12
C THR A 76 -10.58 14.35 38.33
N SER A 77 -9.76 13.83 37.40
CA SER A 77 -9.60 14.24 35.99
C SER A 77 -8.99 15.59 35.54
N SER A 78 -8.06 15.45 34.57
CA SER A 78 -7.71 16.33 33.43
C SER A 78 -7.11 17.73 33.65
N HIS A 79 -5.78 17.82 33.43
CA HIS A 79 -4.98 18.73 32.55
C HIS A 79 -3.55 18.81 33.15
N HIS A 80 -2.43 18.63 32.44
CA HIS A 80 -1.77 19.55 31.50
C HIS A 80 -0.24 19.59 31.84
N GLU A 81 0.49 20.71 31.79
CA GLU A 81 1.21 21.24 30.59
C GLU A 81 2.37 22.19 31.05
N TYR A 82 3.08 22.91 30.16
CA TYR A 82 4.40 23.54 30.38
C TYR A 82 4.55 24.99 30.95
N ALA A 83 5.42 25.13 31.98
CA ALA A 83 6.61 26.01 32.07
C ALA A 83 6.61 27.56 32.31
N ASP A 84 7.71 27.99 32.97
CA ASP A 84 8.54 29.22 32.79
C ASP A 84 8.08 30.63 33.28
N ASN A 85 8.95 31.59 33.71
CA ASN A 85 10.41 31.60 33.98
C ASN A 85 10.89 32.78 34.90
N THR A 86 12.11 32.66 35.49
CA THR A 86 13.05 33.70 36.02
C THR A 86 12.73 34.60 37.24
N ASN A 87 13.73 34.86 38.11
CA ASN A 87 14.34 36.21 38.29
C ASN A 87 15.52 36.37 39.33
N TYR A 88 16.73 36.62 38.80
CA TYR A 88 17.65 37.76 39.11
C TYR A 88 18.55 37.95 40.38
N THR A 89 19.65 38.69 40.14
CA THR A 89 20.65 39.35 41.04
C THR A 89 21.72 38.49 41.75
N SER A 90 22.98 38.90 41.95
CA SER A 90 23.74 40.11 41.50
C SER A 90 25.27 39.94 41.68
N GLY A 91 26.11 40.67 40.92
CA GLY A 91 27.52 40.93 41.33
C GLY A 91 28.56 41.31 40.26
N THR A 92 28.84 42.62 40.10
CA THR A 92 30.13 43.31 39.75
C THR A 92 31.27 42.52 39.06
N HIS A 93 31.95 43.02 38.02
CA HIS A 93 32.70 44.31 38.01
C HIS A 93 33.14 44.78 36.60
N GLU A 94 33.39 46.09 36.44
CA GLU A 94 33.87 46.83 35.24
C GLU A 94 35.42 47.08 35.28
N PRO A 95 36.12 47.71 34.27
CA PRO A 95 35.73 48.20 32.92
C PRO A 95 36.82 48.05 31.77
N ILE A 96 36.62 48.76 30.63
CA ILE A 96 37.60 49.19 29.56
C ILE A 96 37.91 48.15 28.44
N GLY A 97 37.84 48.46 27.12
CA GLY A 97 37.50 49.73 26.43
C GLY A 97 37.54 49.67 24.87
N PHE A 98 37.44 50.84 24.21
CA PHE A 98 37.56 51.13 22.75
C PHE A 98 38.91 50.61 22.15
N ASP A 99 39.15 50.33 20.85
CA ASP A 99 38.54 50.54 19.49
C ASP A 99 38.81 49.26 18.62
N GLY A 100 38.36 49.03 17.37
CA GLY A 100 37.53 49.77 16.38
C GLY A 100 37.58 49.12 14.95
N GLU A 101 36.71 49.58 14.03
CA GLU A 101 36.59 49.34 12.56
C GLU A 101 36.81 47.94 11.88
N ASN A 102 35.72 47.40 11.31
CA ASN A 102 35.56 46.68 10.02
C ASN A 102 36.46 45.48 9.61
N VAL A 103 35.91 44.25 9.73
CA VAL A 103 36.02 43.16 8.72
C VAL A 103 34.69 42.35 8.69
N TYR A 104 34.27 41.85 7.52
CA TYR A 104 33.17 40.87 7.38
C TYR A 104 33.60 39.46 7.85
N ALA A 105 33.03 38.92 8.94
CA ALA A 105 33.00 37.47 9.20
C ALA A 105 31.98 37.08 10.30
N GLY A 106 31.26 35.97 10.06
CA GLY A 106 30.70 35.00 11.04
C GLY A 106 30.06 35.46 12.35
N MET A 107 28.76 35.18 12.50
CA MET A 107 28.23 34.33 13.59
C MET A 107 26.78 33.92 13.31
N ALA A 108 26.64 32.74 12.70
CA ALA A 108 25.39 32.00 12.55
C ALA A 108 25.66 30.52 12.87
N ASN A 109 26.06 30.28 14.12
CA ASN A 109 25.92 28.99 14.82
C ASN A 109 24.74 29.21 15.79
N ASP A 110 23.80 28.30 16.01
CA ASP A 110 24.02 26.90 16.37
C ASP A 110 23.12 25.95 15.56
N GLY A 111 23.68 25.40 14.47
CA GLY A 111 23.18 24.17 13.87
C GLY A 111 23.95 23.00 14.49
N GLU A 112 23.44 22.44 15.60
CA GLU A 112 24.08 21.27 16.21
C GLU A 112 23.95 20.05 15.30
N ASN A 113 25.09 19.45 14.96
CA ASN A 113 25.16 18.28 14.10
C ASN A 113 24.66 17.05 14.88
N VAL A 114 23.38 16.72 14.70
CA VAL A 114 22.68 15.61 15.40
C VAL A 114 23.40 14.26 15.28
N TYR A 115 24.19 14.04 14.23
CA TYR A 115 25.00 12.82 14.06
C TYR A 115 26.23 12.76 14.96
N ALA A 116 26.69 13.89 15.51
CA ALA A 116 27.66 13.91 16.60
C ALA A 116 27.00 13.55 17.94
N GLY A 117 25.74 13.96 18.15
CA GLY A 117 24.92 13.55 19.31
C GLY A 117 24.87 12.03 19.44
N MET A 118 24.25 11.36 18.45
CA MET A 118 24.06 9.89 18.46
C MET A 118 25.34 9.05 18.67
N VAL A 119 26.53 9.59 18.39
CA VAL A 119 27.82 8.91 18.62
C VAL A 119 28.46 9.29 19.97
N ASN A 120 28.15 10.47 20.52
CA ASN A 120 28.57 10.87 21.87
C ASN A 120 27.65 10.29 22.95
N ASP A 121 26.33 10.26 22.71
CA ASP A 121 25.30 9.77 23.64
C ASP A 121 25.58 8.31 24.03
N ALA A 122 25.96 7.49 23.04
CA ALA A 122 26.36 6.08 23.21
C ALA A 122 27.69 5.87 23.98
N PHE A 123 28.37 6.93 24.42
CA PHE A 123 29.68 6.85 25.10
C PHE A 123 29.83 7.72 26.37
N HIS A 124 29.02 8.75 26.61
CA HIS A 124 29.12 9.60 27.80
C HIS A 124 27.76 10.10 28.34
N GLY A 125 27.14 9.35 29.25
CA GLY A 125 25.89 9.77 29.91
C GLY A 125 26.06 10.84 30.99
N SER A 126 25.34 11.97 30.87
CA SER A 126 24.80 12.84 31.93
C SER A 126 24.11 14.09 31.33
N VAL A 127 22.98 14.51 31.91
CA VAL A 127 22.16 15.71 31.58
C VAL A 127 21.20 15.50 30.37
N PRO A 128 19.93 15.97 30.42
CA PRO A 128 18.83 15.30 29.70
C PRO A 128 18.43 15.90 28.34
N TYR A 129 17.68 15.10 27.57
CA TYR A 129 17.07 15.43 26.28
C TYR A 129 15.61 15.92 26.46
N ASN A 130 15.04 16.55 25.42
CA ASN A 130 13.69 17.15 25.48
C ASN A 130 12.54 16.12 25.44
N GLU A 131 11.47 16.42 26.17
CA GLU A 131 10.23 15.65 26.25
C GLU A 131 9.38 15.75 24.97
N TYR A 132 9.01 14.60 24.40
CA TYR A 132 7.79 14.41 23.58
C TYR A 132 7.41 12.92 23.57
N ASN A 133 7.12 12.34 24.73
CA ASN A 133 6.41 11.06 24.91
C ASN A 133 6.08 10.84 26.41
N GLU A 134 4.90 11.28 26.87
CA GLU A 134 4.34 10.89 28.17
C GLU A 134 2.95 10.27 28.02
N HIS A 135 2.89 9.01 27.56
CA HIS A 135 1.72 8.14 27.76
C HIS A 135 2.13 6.66 27.75
N ASP A 136 2.93 6.27 28.75
CA ASP A 136 3.08 4.87 29.16
C ASP A 136 2.97 4.79 30.69
N GLN A 137 1.99 4.05 31.20
CA GLN A 137 1.83 3.78 32.64
C GLN A 137 2.28 2.34 32.98
N SER A 138 3.46 1.96 32.51
CA SER A 138 4.18 0.78 32.97
C SER A 138 5.45 1.16 33.73
N GLY A 139 5.51 0.79 35.02
CA GLY A 139 6.58 1.23 35.93
C GLY A 139 7.87 0.42 35.82
N ASN A 140 8.59 0.57 34.71
CA ASN A 140 9.97 0.08 34.56
C ASN A 140 10.98 1.23 34.58
N ASP A 141 12.04 1.10 35.37
CA ASP A 141 13.20 1.99 35.26
C ASP A 141 13.83 1.83 33.86
N HIS A 142 13.98 2.91 33.09
CA HIS A 142 14.69 2.89 31.81
C HIS A 142 16.19 2.68 32.04
N VAL A 143 16.59 1.41 32.10
CA VAL A 143 18.00 1.00 32.07
C VAL A 143 18.52 1.19 30.65
N HIS A 144 19.32 2.25 30.44
CA HIS A 144 20.16 2.37 29.25
C HIS A 144 21.28 1.33 29.31
N GLU A 145 21.45 0.56 28.24
CA GLU A 145 22.47 -0.48 28.12
C GLU A 145 23.51 -0.14 27.04
N GLU A 146 24.75 -0.62 27.19
CA GLU A 146 25.70 -0.53 26.08
C GLU A 146 25.24 -1.41 24.90
N PRO A 147 25.37 -0.95 23.64
CA PRO A 147 25.06 -1.78 22.47
C PRO A 147 25.86 -3.08 22.43
N THR A 148 25.23 -4.16 21.96
CA THR A 148 25.90 -5.47 21.72
C THR A 148 27.24 -5.30 21.01
N GLN A 149 28.19 -6.20 21.24
CA GLN A 149 29.51 -6.14 20.56
C GLN A 149 29.39 -6.14 19.02
N GLU A 150 28.29 -6.66 18.47
CA GLU A 150 28.00 -6.59 17.03
C GLU A 150 27.51 -5.20 16.61
N ALA A 151 26.52 -4.64 17.31
CA ALA A 151 26.00 -3.29 17.05
C ALA A 151 27.09 -2.22 17.24
N LYS A 152 27.89 -2.33 18.30
CA LYS A 152 29.02 -1.43 18.59
C LYS A 152 30.04 -1.42 17.45
N ARG A 153 30.45 -2.59 16.94
CA ARG A 153 31.31 -2.69 15.74
C ARG A 153 30.69 -2.05 14.50
N PHE A 154 29.38 -2.18 14.32
CA PHE A 154 28.68 -1.56 13.19
C PHE A 154 28.68 -0.03 13.28
N TYR A 155 28.40 0.52 14.47
CA TYR A 155 28.50 1.97 14.72
C TYR A 155 29.95 2.48 14.61
N ASP A 156 30.95 1.75 15.13
CA ASP A 156 32.38 2.06 14.96
C ASP A 156 32.75 2.15 13.46
N MET A 157 32.26 1.23 12.63
CA MET A 157 32.52 1.21 11.19
C MET A 157 31.80 2.33 10.44
N LEU A 158 30.59 2.71 10.85
CA LEU A 158 29.89 3.88 10.31
C LEU A 158 30.64 5.16 10.67
N ALA A 159 30.99 5.36 11.93
CA ALA A 159 31.72 6.54 12.41
C ALA A 159 33.08 6.69 11.70
N ALA A 160 33.84 5.61 11.55
CA ALA A 160 35.13 5.60 10.86
C ALA A 160 35.02 5.93 9.35
N ALA A 161 33.88 5.66 8.71
CA ALA A 161 33.63 5.98 7.31
C ALA A 161 32.91 7.33 7.11
N ASN A 162 32.33 7.92 8.16
CA ASN A 162 31.64 9.21 8.11
C ASN A 162 32.59 10.43 8.22
N THR A 163 33.88 10.23 8.00
CA THR A 163 34.88 11.30 7.91
C THR A 163 34.57 12.28 6.77
N PRO A 164 34.77 13.60 6.94
CA PRO A 164 34.57 14.59 5.88
C PRO A 164 35.33 14.22 4.59
N LEU A 165 34.71 14.43 3.43
CA LEU A 165 35.31 14.09 2.14
C LEU A 165 36.55 14.94 1.83
N TYR A 166 36.61 16.17 2.35
CA TYR A 166 37.79 17.05 2.38
C TYR A 166 37.54 18.20 3.38
N ASP A 167 38.59 18.88 3.83
CA ASP A 167 38.45 20.01 4.75
C ASP A 167 37.62 21.14 4.13
N GLY A 168 36.55 21.56 4.80
CA GLY A 168 35.62 22.57 4.30
C GLY A 168 34.63 22.07 3.24
N CYS A 169 34.43 20.76 3.09
CA CYS A 169 33.31 20.22 2.33
C CYS A 169 31.95 20.65 2.93
N ARG A 170 30.85 20.52 2.18
CA ARG A 170 29.52 20.80 2.75
C ARG A 170 29.20 19.78 3.84
N GLU A 171 28.38 20.19 4.81
CA GLU A 171 27.90 19.29 5.87
C GLU A 171 27.30 17.99 5.28
N GLY A 172 27.53 16.86 5.95
CA GLY A 172 27.08 15.54 5.51
C GLY A 172 27.83 14.95 4.30
N GLN A 173 28.76 15.67 3.67
CA GLN A 173 29.62 15.12 2.60
C GLN A 173 30.78 14.33 3.19
N SER A 174 30.53 13.08 3.58
CA SER A 174 31.56 12.16 4.07
C SER A 174 32.09 11.19 3.00
N GLN A 175 33.22 10.52 3.28
CA GLN A 175 33.73 9.41 2.48
C GLN A 175 32.66 8.34 2.23
N LEU A 176 31.90 7.95 3.26
CA LEU A 176 30.77 7.01 3.14
C LEU A 176 29.67 7.54 2.22
N SER A 177 29.30 8.83 2.35
CA SER A 177 28.27 9.45 1.49
C SER A 177 28.68 9.47 0.01
N PHE A 178 29.98 9.64 -0.27
CA PHE A 178 30.54 9.55 -1.62
C PHE A 178 30.47 8.11 -2.12
N ALA A 179 31.04 7.16 -1.38
CA ALA A 179 31.13 5.76 -1.76
C ALA A 179 29.76 5.10 -2.01
N ALA A 180 28.75 5.34 -1.14
CA ALA A 180 27.40 4.83 -1.34
C ALA A 180 26.74 5.40 -2.61
N ARG A 181 26.84 6.72 -2.85
CA ARG A 181 26.30 7.36 -4.05
C ARG A 181 27.01 6.89 -5.33
N PHE A 182 28.30 6.57 -5.22
CA PHE A 182 29.12 6.02 -6.30
C PHE A 182 28.71 4.58 -6.66
N MET A 183 28.52 3.71 -5.65
CA MET A 183 27.99 2.36 -5.84
C MET A 183 26.56 2.38 -6.43
N ASN A 184 25.69 3.28 -5.98
CA ASN A 184 24.35 3.44 -6.56
C ASN A 184 24.41 3.80 -8.04
N ASN A 185 25.19 4.84 -8.40
CA ASN A 185 25.37 5.22 -9.80
C ASN A 185 25.91 4.06 -10.66
N LYS A 186 26.77 3.18 -10.11
CA LYS A 186 27.23 1.97 -10.81
C LYS A 186 26.07 1.02 -11.12
N VAL A 187 25.20 0.75 -10.15
CA VAL A 187 24.10 -0.21 -10.29
C VAL A 187 22.97 0.37 -11.16
N ASP A 188 22.55 1.60 -10.88
CA ASP A 188 21.45 2.30 -11.57
C ASP A 188 21.76 2.47 -13.07
N TYR A 189 22.95 2.96 -13.41
CA TYR A 189 23.38 3.22 -14.79
C TYR A 189 24.20 2.09 -15.41
N ASN A 190 24.31 0.93 -14.73
CA ASN A 190 25.03 -0.26 -15.21
C ASN A 190 26.49 0.03 -15.66
N LEU A 191 27.22 0.84 -14.90
CA LEU A 191 28.57 1.29 -15.28
C LEU A 191 29.60 0.17 -15.13
N SER A 192 30.48 0.02 -16.12
CA SER A 192 31.59 -0.93 -16.08
C SER A 192 32.57 -0.59 -14.96
N GLU A 193 33.32 -1.58 -14.46
CA GLU A 193 34.32 -1.34 -13.40
C GLU A 193 35.37 -0.32 -13.86
N THR A 194 35.90 -0.46 -15.07
CA THR A 194 36.82 0.52 -15.68
C THR A 194 36.22 1.93 -15.85
N CYS A 195 34.90 2.06 -16.05
CA CYS A 195 34.25 3.37 -16.06
C CYS A 195 34.19 3.97 -14.65
N MET A 196 33.89 3.16 -13.64
CA MET A 196 33.94 3.59 -12.24
C MET A 196 35.38 3.94 -11.80
N ASP A 197 36.39 3.17 -12.21
CA ASP A 197 37.79 3.48 -11.93
C ASP A 197 38.18 4.84 -12.54
N GLY A 198 37.85 5.09 -13.81
CA GLY A 198 38.12 6.40 -14.45
C GLY A 198 37.39 7.58 -13.80
N TRP A 199 36.18 7.38 -13.27
CA TRP A 199 35.50 8.41 -12.46
C TRP A 199 36.16 8.59 -11.08
N ALA A 200 36.66 7.51 -10.47
CA ALA A 200 37.33 7.56 -9.17
C ALA A 200 38.66 8.31 -9.23
N GLU A 201 39.45 8.03 -10.27
CA GLU A 201 40.66 8.79 -10.63
C GLU A 201 40.33 10.28 -10.81
N LEU A 202 39.31 10.60 -11.62
CA LEU A 202 38.89 11.98 -11.89
C LEU A 202 38.43 12.72 -10.62
N PHE A 203 37.63 12.09 -9.75
CA PHE A 203 37.23 12.71 -8.49
C PHE A 203 38.42 12.91 -7.55
N THR A 204 39.37 11.98 -7.52
CA THR A 204 40.59 12.11 -6.69
C THR A 204 41.49 13.25 -7.16
N GLU A 205 41.59 13.48 -8.49
CA GLU A 205 42.37 14.57 -9.10
C GLU A 205 41.71 15.95 -8.95
N TYR A 206 40.38 16.05 -9.05
CA TYR A 206 39.65 17.34 -9.09
C TYR A 206 39.11 17.80 -7.72
N LEU A 207 39.10 16.95 -6.70
CA LEU A 207 38.82 17.36 -5.31
C LEU A 207 40.06 17.98 -4.65
N PRO A 208 39.90 18.78 -3.57
CA PRO A 208 41.03 19.42 -2.89
C PRO A 208 42.12 18.45 -2.41
N GLU A 209 43.36 18.93 -2.30
CA GLU A 209 44.47 18.16 -1.76
C GLU A 209 44.16 17.69 -0.32
N GLY A 210 44.38 16.41 -0.02
CA GLY A 210 43.99 15.79 1.25
C GLY A 210 42.57 15.18 1.27
N ASN A 211 41.83 15.21 0.16
CA ASN A 211 40.52 14.56 0.07
C ASN A 211 40.55 13.05 0.36
N GLN A 212 39.41 12.53 0.79
CA GLN A 212 39.18 11.15 1.22
C GLN A 212 38.36 10.34 0.20
N ALA A 213 38.33 10.74 -1.08
CA ALA A 213 37.70 9.93 -2.12
C ALA A 213 38.46 8.61 -2.32
N THR A 214 37.73 7.55 -2.63
CA THR A 214 38.28 6.24 -2.99
C THR A 214 38.78 6.28 -4.43
N GLY A 215 40.04 5.90 -4.66
CA GLY A 215 40.72 6.04 -5.95
C GLY A 215 40.37 4.95 -6.98
N SER A 216 39.57 3.96 -6.62
CA SER A 216 39.07 2.91 -7.53
C SER A 216 37.72 2.35 -7.13
N TYR A 217 37.07 1.64 -8.06
CA TYR A 217 35.91 0.80 -7.74
C TYR A 217 36.23 -0.24 -6.67
N TYR A 218 37.41 -0.87 -6.73
CA TYR A 218 37.83 -1.90 -5.78
C TYR A 218 37.95 -1.35 -4.35
N GLU A 219 38.48 -0.14 -4.17
CA GLU A 219 38.53 0.54 -2.87
C GLU A 219 37.13 0.91 -2.38
N THR A 220 36.28 1.44 -3.27
CA THR A 220 34.87 1.75 -2.98
C THR A 220 34.13 0.49 -2.47
N GLU A 221 34.21 -0.60 -3.23
CA GLU A 221 33.58 -1.88 -2.89
C GLU A 221 34.14 -2.46 -1.59
N THR A 222 35.46 -2.33 -1.35
CA THR A 222 36.12 -2.79 -0.12
C THR A 222 35.73 -1.99 1.12
N LEU A 223 35.46 -0.69 0.98
CA LEU A 223 34.89 0.14 2.05
C LEU A 223 33.45 -0.29 2.34
N MET A 224 32.58 -0.27 1.32
CA MET A 224 31.15 -0.54 1.47
C MET A 224 30.84 -1.97 1.94
N ARG A 225 31.65 -2.97 1.51
CA ARG A 225 31.51 -4.38 1.92
C ARG A 225 31.61 -4.60 3.43
N LYS A 226 32.26 -3.70 4.19
CA LYS A 226 32.33 -3.77 5.67
C LYS A 226 30.98 -3.55 6.36
N LEU A 227 30.06 -2.80 5.72
CA LEU A 227 28.72 -2.51 6.25
C LEU A 227 27.67 -3.55 5.80
N GLY A 228 28.07 -4.44 4.89
CA GLY A 228 27.22 -5.47 4.29
C GLY A 228 26.88 -6.61 5.25
N LEU A 229 25.64 -7.07 5.12
CA LEU A 229 25.13 -8.24 5.82
C LEU A 229 25.66 -9.52 5.12
N PRO A 230 25.75 -10.65 5.83
CA PRO A 230 26.32 -11.86 5.25
C PRO A 230 25.40 -12.46 4.17
N TYR A 231 26.04 -13.26 3.33
CA TYR A 231 25.40 -14.30 2.54
C TYR A 231 26.34 -15.52 2.45
N TYR A 232 25.75 -16.70 2.37
CA TYR A 232 26.44 -17.97 2.18
C TYR A 232 26.17 -18.53 0.78
N THR A 233 26.97 -19.48 0.35
CA THR A 233 26.79 -20.15 -0.95
C THR A 233 26.97 -21.64 -0.77
N TYR A 234 25.89 -22.40 -0.96
CA TYR A 234 25.91 -23.85 -0.86
C TYR A 234 25.94 -24.46 -2.26
N ASP A 235 26.72 -25.54 -2.41
CA ASP A 235 26.71 -26.34 -3.63
C ASP A 235 25.48 -27.25 -3.62
N VAL A 236 24.83 -27.40 -4.76
CA VAL A 236 23.58 -28.17 -4.92
C VAL A 236 23.85 -29.35 -5.85
N CYS A 237 23.17 -30.48 -5.61
CA CYS A 237 23.09 -31.55 -6.59
C CYS A 237 22.66 -31.01 -7.98
N ILE A 238 23.22 -31.57 -9.06
CA ILE A 238 22.85 -31.20 -10.44
C ILE A 238 21.35 -31.38 -10.73
N ASP A 239 20.69 -32.34 -10.07
CA ASP A 239 19.25 -32.57 -10.19
C ASP A 239 18.47 -32.00 -8.99
N ASN A 240 19.03 -31.07 -8.22
CA ASN A 240 18.42 -30.47 -7.02
C ASN A 240 18.10 -31.45 -5.85
N CYS A 241 18.51 -32.72 -5.90
CA CYS A 241 18.17 -33.72 -4.87
C CYS A 241 18.57 -33.37 -3.42
N MET A 242 19.64 -32.59 -3.22
CA MET A 242 20.18 -32.21 -1.91
C MET A 242 21.11 -30.99 -1.99
N LEU A 243 21.34 -30.34 -0.84
CA LEU A 243 22.48 -29.46 -0.61
C LEU A 243 23.69 -30.24 -0.12
N PHE A 244 24.89 -29.81 -0.49
CA PHE A 244 26.13 -30.24 0.13
C PHE A 244 26.47 -29.33 1.31
N TRP A 245 25.71 -29.48 2.40
CA TRP A 245 25.78 -28.65 3.62
C TRP A 245 25.82 -29.51 4.89
N LYS A 246 26.18 -28.93 6.04
CA LYS A 246 26.32 -29.62 7.33
C LYS A 246 27.10 -30.95 7.20
N ASP A 247 26.54 -32.08 7.61
CA ASP A 247 27.19 -33.40 7.54
C ASP A 247 27.50 -33.86 6.11
N ASP A 248 26.71 -33.40 5.12
CA ASP A 248 26.90 -33.69 3.70
C ASP A 248 27.93 -32.77 3.02
N GLU A 249 28.45 -31.74 3.71
CA GLU A 249 29.38 -30.73 3.15
C GLU A 249 30.66 -31.34 2.56
N LYS A 250 31.08 -32.52 3.04
CA LYS A 250 32.30 -33.20 2.60
C LYS A 250 32.07 -34.24 1.49
N LEU A 251 30.82 -34.46 1.07
CA LEU A 251 30.51 -35.41 0.00
C LEU A 251 30.93 -34.88 -1.37
N GLY A 252 31.51 -35.76 -2.18
CA GLY A 252 31.84 -35.52 -3.59
C GLY A 252 30.72 -35.92 -4.57
N ASN A 253 29.71 -36.66 -4.09
CA ASN A 253 28.61 -37.23 -4.86
C ASN A 253 27.31 -37.09 -4.06
N CYS A 254 26.19 -36.93 -4.76
CA CYS A 254 24.87 -36.87 -4.12
C CYS A 254 24.49 -38.22 -3.48
N LYS A 255 24.02 -38.21 -2.23
CA LYS A 255 23.63 -39.43 -1.49
C LYS A 255 22.36 -40.11 -2.04
N PHE A 256 21.52 -39.36 -2.76
CA PHE A 256 20.27 -39.87 -3.35
C PHE A 256 20.45 -40.37 -4.80
N CYS A 257 20.93 -39.53 -5.73
CA CYS A 257 21.07 -39.91 -7.14
C CYS A 257 22.50 -40.32 -7.58
N GLY A 258 23.48 -40.34 -6.66
CA GLY A 258 24.87 -40.75 -6.94
C GLY A 258 25.70 -39.80 -7.80
N LYS A 259 25.09 -38.80 -8.48
CA LYS A 259 25.78 -37.90 -9.41
C LYS A 259 26.86 -37.05 -8.73
N PRO A 260 27.96 -36.72 -9.43
CA PRO A 260 29.06 -35.94 -8.87
C PRO A 260 28.64 -34.49 -8.56
N ARG A 261 29.22 -33.94 -7.50
CA ARG A 261 29.08 -32.52 -7.10
C ARG A 261 29.77 -31.58 -8.07
N TYR A 262 30.94 -31.98 -8.57
CA TYR A 262 31.86 -31.12 -9.33
C TYR A 262 31.96 -31.53 -10.80
N LYS A 263 32.06 -30.52 -11.67
CA LYS A 263 32.36 -30.66 -13.10
C LYS A 263 33.79 -31.16 -13.29
N GLU A 264 34.00 -31.98 -14.31
CA GLU A 264 35.34 -32.40 -14.73
C GLU A 264 36.16 -31.17 -15.15
N SER A 265 37.42 -31.12 -14.73
CA SER A 265 38.31 -29.98 -14.95
C SER A 265 39.78 -30.40 -14.89
N GLU A 266 40.59 -29.87 -15.80
CA GLU A 266 42.06 -29.98 -15.76
C GLU A 266 42.69 -28.99 -14.75
N GLY A 267 41.90 -28.04 -14.24
CA GLY A 267 42.33 -27.02 -13.30
C GLY A 267 42.33 -27.49 -11.83
N ARG A 268 43.13 -26.82 -10.99
CA ARG A 268 43.16 -27.09 -9.53
C ARG A 268 41.85 -26.73 -8.82
N THR A 269 41.06 -25.83 -9.39
CA THR A 269 39.81 -25.33 -8.81
C THR A 269 38.64 -26.22 -9.19
N ARG A 270 38.04 -26.91 -8.23
CA ARG A 270 36.81 -27.69 -8.43
C ARG A 270 35.62 -26.73 -8.61
N ILE A 271 34.84 -26.92 -9.67
CA ILE A 271 33.65 -26.10 -9.96
C ILE A 271 32.40 -26.98 -9.79
N PRO A 272 31.45 -26.62 -8.92
CA PRO A 272 30.23 -27.41 -8.70
C PRO A 272 29.27 -27.34 -9.89
N TYR A 273 28.35 -28.32 -9.98
CA TYR A 273 27.33 -28.34 -11.03
C TYR A 273 26.29 -27.23 -10.89
N SER A 274 25.69 -27.12 -9.70
CA SER A 274 24.62 -26.20 -9.33
C SER A 274 24.95 -25.51 -7.99
N LYS A 275 24.32 -24.36 -7.71
CA LYS A 275 24.53 -23.57 -6.49
C LYS A 275 23.23 -22.94 -5.99
N MET A 276 23.20 -22.60 -4.71
CA MET A 276 22.27 -21.62 -4.16
C MET A 276 23.01 -20.59 -3.31
N TRP A 277 22.41 -19.43 -3.18
CA TRP A 277 22.80 -18.39 -2.24
C TRP A 277 21.79 -18.36 -1.10
N TYR A 278 22.28 -18.24 0.12
CA TYR A 278 21.48 -18.08 1.33
C TYR A 278 21.83 -16.75 1.99
N LEU A 279 20.84 -15.93 2.30
CA LEU A 279 20.96 -14.59 2.84
C LEU A 279 20.21 -14.60 4.19
N PRO A 280 20.93 -14.74 5.33
CA PRO A 280 20.29 -14.92 6.65
C PRO A 280 19.32 -13.80 7.01
N ILE A 281 18.25 -14.16 7.70
CA ILE A 281 17.20 -13.20 8.10
C ILE A 281 17.52 -12.52 9.43
N GLY A 282 18.20 -13.18 10.36
CA GLY A 282 18.53 -12.66 11.69
C GLY A 282 19.31 -11.35 11.62
N ASP A 283 20.41 -11.32 10.86
CA ASP A 283 21.25 -10.13 10.70
C ASP A 283 20.49 -8.96 10.02
N ARG A 284 19.52 -9.28 9.15
CA ARG A 284 18.64 -8.31 8.48
C ARG A 284 17.62 -7.71 9.44
N LEU A 285 17.04 -8.53 10.31
CA LEU A 285 16.15 -8.08 11.37
C LEU A 285 16.91 -7.28 12.45
N LYS A 286 18.12 -7.69 12.85
CA LYS A 286 19.00 -6.87 13.72
C LYS A 286 19.26 -5.49 13.12
N ARG A 287 19.53 -5.41 11.80
CA ARG A 287 19.81 -4.14 11.10
C ARG A 287 18.62 -3.17 11.12
N MET A 288 17.38 -3.67 11.22
CA MET A 288 16.19 -2.82 11.40
C MET A 288 16.18 -2.12 12.77
N TYR A 289 16.56 -2.83 13.84
CA TYR A 289 16.66 -2.29 15.20
C TYR A 289 17.91 -1.42 15.45
N GLN A 290 18.97 -1.58 14.64
CA GLN A 290 20.17 -0.74 14.66
C GLN A 290 19.98 0.65 14.03
N SER A 291 18.79 0.99 13.52
CA SER A 291 18.53 2.21 12.75
C SER A 291 17.33 3.00 13.31
N GLN A 292 17.55 4.26 13.72
CA GLN A 292 16.50 5.13 14.27
C GLN A 292 15.32 5.37 13.30
N LYS A 293 15.52 5.17 11.97
CA LYS A 293 14.46 5.31 10.96
C LYS A 293 13.52 4.09 10.88
N THR A 294 13.82 3.02 11.61
CA THR A 294 13.14 1.72 11.48
C THR A 294 12.89 1.01 12.81
N ALA A 295 13.67 1.28 13.86
CA ALA A 295 13.60 0.55 15.12
C ALA A 295 12.23 0.69 15.83
N ALA A 296 11.76 1.93 16.04
CA ALA A 296 10.42 2.18 16.59
C ALA A 296 9.31 1.58 15.69
N SER A 297 9.43 1.74 14.36
CA SER A 297 8.49 1.16 13.40
C SER A 297 8.37 -0.37 13.48
N MET A 298 9.35 -1.08 14.04
CA MET A 298 9.29 -2.53 14.26
C MET A 298 8.51 -2.95 15.53
N ARG A 299 8.06 -2.00 16.36
CA ARG A 299 7.14 -2.25 17.48
C ARG A 299 5.72 -1.75 17.23
N TRP A 300 5.50 -1.02 16.13
CA TRP A 300 4.21 -0.43 15.74
C TRP A 300 3.03 -1.41 15.83
N HIS A 301 3.21 -2.67 15.43
CA HIS A 301 2.18 -3.72 15.49
C HIS A 301 1.56 -3.98 16.88
N ALA A 302 2.27 -3.58 17.95
CA ALA A 302 1.86 -3.70 19.36
C ALA A 302 1.67 -2.33 20.05
N GLU A 303 2.30 -1.28 19.55
CA GLU A 303 2.13 0.11 20.03
C GLU A 303 0.88 0.80 19.43
N HIS A 304 0.22 0.18 18.42
CA HIS A 304 -0.99 0.69 17.78
C HIS A 304 -2.27 -0.08 18.18
N GLU A 305 -3.30 0.64 18.61
CA GLU A 305 -4.67 0.12 18.71
C GLU A 305 -5.51 0.49 17.48
N SER A 306 -6.05 -0.54 16.80
CA SER A 306 -7.09 -0.39 15.78
C SER A 306 -8.49 -0.26 16.39
N GLU A 307 -9.40 0.42 15.69
CA GLU A 307 -10.80 0.54 16.11
C GLU A 307 -11.50 -0.81 16.31
N ALA A 308 -12.36 -0.89 17.33
CA ALA A 308 -13.00 -2.13 17.75
C ALA A 308 -13.95 -2.72 16.67
N GLY A 309 -13.45 -3.72 15.94
CA GLY A 309 -14.18 -4.39 14.85
C GLY A 309 -13.66 -4.05 13.45
N LEU A 310 -12.65 -3.19 13.35
CA LEU A 310 -11.90 -2.90 12.12
C LEU A 310 -10.59 -3.69 12.09
N MET A 311 -10.15 -4.08 10.89
CA MET A 311 -8.82 -4.63 10.63
C MET A 311 -8.16 -3.78 9.55
N CYS A 312 -7.10 -3.04 9.88
CA CYS A 312 -6.28 -2.29 8.93
C CYS A 312 -4.98 -3.02 8.57
N HIS A 313 -4.55 -3.97 9.40
CA HIS A 313 -3.25 -4.61 9.36
C HIS A 313 -3.33 -6.10 9.78
N PRO A 314 -2.37 -6.98 9.41
CA PRO A 314 -2.44 -8.40 9.80
C PRO A 314 -2.37 -8.67 11.30
N SER A 315 -1.86 -7.73 12.12
CA SER A 315 -1.92 -7.84 13.59
C SER A 315 -3.33 -7.71 14.16
N ASP A 316 -4.26 -7.12 13.41
CA ASP A 316 -5.67 -7.05 13.80
C ASP A 316 -6.40 -8.39 13.60
N ALA A 317 -5.84 -9.28 12.78
CA ALA A 317 -6.53 -10.43 12.24
C ALA A 317 -6.59 -11.62 13.21
N ALA A 318 -7.52 -12.54 12.97
CA ALA A 318 -7.81 -13.61 13.92
C ALA A 318 -6.64 -14.58 14.10
N GLU A 319 -5.82 -14.84 13.07
CA GLU A 319 -4.68 -15.76 13.20
C GLU A 319 -3.56 -15.18 14.07
N TRP A 320 -3.26 -13.88 13.94
CA TRP A 320 -2.24 -13.23 14.76
C TRP A 320 -2.62 -13.25 16.24
N LYS A 321 -3.88 -12.91 16.52
CA LYS A 321 -4.45 -12.92 17.88
C LYS A 321 -4.58 -14.34 18.44
N ASN A 322 -4.81 -15.34 17.59
CA ASN A 322 -4.74 -16.76 17.94
C ASN A 322 -3.30 -17.18 18.32
N PHE A 323 -2.31 -16.84 17.48
CA PHE A 323 -0.89 -17.14 17.73
C PHE A 323 -0.39 -16.52 19.04
N GLN A 324 -0.74 -15.27 19.33
CA GLN A 324 -0.40 -14.60 20.59
C GLN A 324 -1.03 -15.29 21.82
N GLN A 325 -2.23 -15.87 21.69
CA GLN A 325 -2.87 -16.65 22.76
C GLN A 325 -2.20 -18.02 23.00
N PHE A 326 -1.71 -18.68 21.96
CA PHE A 326 -0.92 -19.91 22.09
C PHE A 326 0.51 -19.66 22.60
N HIS A 327 1.09 -18.50 22.30
CA HIS A 327 2.48 -18.16 22.61
C HIS A 327 2.64 -16.81 23.32
N PRO A 328 2.05 -16.62 24.54
CA PRO A 328 2.06 -15.34 25.22
C PRO A 328 3.49 -14.85 25.54
N SER A 329 4.43 -15.73 25.86
CA SER A 329 5.84 -15.38 26.10
C SER A 329 6.64 -15.04 24.83
N PHE A 330 6.05 -15.15 23.64
CA PHE A 330 6.57 -14.55 22.41
C PHE A 330 5.97 -13.15 22.20
N ALA A 331 4.67 -12.99 22.51
CA ALA A 331 3.93 -11.74 22.39
C ALA A 331 4.31 -10.68 23.44
N GLU A 332 4.76 -11.12 24.62
CA GLU A 332 5.20 -10.28 25.76
C GLU A 332 6.44 -9.40 25.44
N GLU A 333 7.19 -9.72 24.38
CA GLU A 333 8.31 -8.93 23.88
C GLU A 333 7.93 -8.32 22.51
N PRO A 334 7.51 -7.03 22.46
CA PRO A 334 7.04 -6.38 21.24
C PRO A 334 8.06 -6.35 20.10
N ARG A 335 9.35 -6.52 20.40
CA ARG A 335 10.43 -6.52 19.40
C ARG A 335 10.60 -7.88 18.69
N ASN A 336 9.86 -8.90 19.09
CA ASN A 336 9.81 -10.18 18.37
C ASN A 336 9.08 -10.03 17.02
N VAL A 337 9.57 -10.75 16.00
CA VAL A 337 9.20 -10.48 14.60
C VAL A 337 8.29 -11.54 13.98
N TYR A 338 7.21 -11.09 13.38
CA TYR A 338 6.29 -11.89 12.60
C TYR A 338 6.62 -11.77 11.11
N LEU A 339 6.74 -12.90 10.41
CA LEU A 339 7.20 -12.96 9.03
C LEU A 339 6.16 -13.57 8.08
N GLY A 340 6.11 -13.04 6.86
CA GLY A 340 5.50 -13.69 5.70
C GLY A 340 6.58 -14.15 4.70
N LEU A 341 6.37 -15.30 4.06
CA LEU A 341 7.31 -15.88 3.10
C LEU A 341 6.72 -15.95 1.69
N CYS A 342 7.36 -15.34 0.70
CA CYS A 342 6.93 -15.40 -0.71
C CYS A 342 7.95 -16.14 -1.59
N THR A 343 7.49 -16.92 -2.58
CA THR A 343 8.34 -17.49 -3.64
C THR A 343 7.56 -17.74 -4.92
N ASP A 344 8.23 -17.55 -6.05
CA ASP A 344 7.74 -17.80 -7.41
C ASP A 344 8.94 -17.95 -8.38
N GLY A 345 8.72 -18.39 -9.61
CA GLY A 345 9.76 -18.68 -10.61
C GLY A 345 9.79 -17.70 -11.78
N PHE A 346 10.80 -16.85 -11.87
CA PHE A 346 10.98 -15.94 -13.01
C PHE A 346 12.12 -16.36 -13.96
N ASN A 347 12.03 -15.92 -15.23
CA ASN A 347 13.07 -16.15 -16.23
C ASN A 347 13.98 -14.90 -16.40
N PRO A 348 15.29 -14.98 -16.09
CA PRO A 348 16.22 -13.84 -16.21
C PRO A 348 16.53 -13.44 -17.65
N PHE A 349 16.15 -14.25 -18.65
CA PHE A 349 16.44 -14.03 -20.07
C PHE A 349 15.19 -13.74 -20.92
N GLY A 350 14.02 -13.57 -20.28
CA GLY A 350 12.74 -13.49 -21.00
C GLY A 350 12.46 -14.76 -21.80
N MET A 351 11.67 -14.66 -22.88
CA MET A 351 11.31 -15.82 -23.71
C MET A 351 12.49 -16.42 -24.51
N SER A 352 13.69 -15.82 -24.47
CA SER A 352 14.80 -16.20 -25.35
C SER A 352 15.51 -17.52 -24.99
N LYS A 353 15.43 -17.98 -23.73
CA LYS A 353 16.08 -19.21 -23.24
C LYS A 353 15.34 -19.79 -22.05
N ASN A 354 15.18 -21.11 -21.99
CA ASN A 354 14.60 -21.79 -20.82
C ASN A 354 15.58 -21.72 -19.64
N HIS A 355 15.26 -20.87 -18.65
CA HIS A 355 15.98 -20.74 -17.39
C HIS A 355 15.02 -20.21 -16.34
N SER A 356 14.89 -20.87 -15.19
CA SER A 356 14.01 -20.48 -14.10
C SER A 356 14.83 -20.21 -12.84
N LEU A 357 14.67 -19.03 -12.26
CA LEU A 357 15.21 -18.63 -10.96
C LEU A 357 14.07 -18.51 -9.95
N TRP A 358 14.29 -19.07 -8.76
CA TRP A 358 13.34 -19.13 -7.67
C TRP A 358 13.89 -18.35 -6.47
N PRO A 359 13.63 -17.04 -6.38
CA PRO A 359 13.83 -16.27 -5.16
C PRO A 359 12.85 -16.69 -4.07
N VAL A 360 13.33 -16.77 -2.83
CA VAL A 360 12.46 -16.79 -1.64
C VAL A 360 12.67 -15.47 -0.89
N ILE A 361 11.57 -14.79 -0.59
CA ILE A 361 11.51 -13.46 0.04
C ILE A 361 10.90 -13.59 1.43
N SER A 362 11.53 -12.97 2.43
CA SER A 362 10.96 -12.82 3.78
C SER A 362 10.51 -11.36 3.98
N THR A 363 9.36 -11.16 4.61
CA THR A 363 8.76 -9.83 4.83
C THR A 363 8.37 -9.66 6.30
N PRO A 364 8.84 -8.63 7.01
CA PRO A 364 8.44 -8.37 8.40
C PRO A 364 7.08 -7.67 8.47
N TYR A 365 6.11 -8.33 9.10
CA TYR A 365 4.79 -7.77 9.39
C TYR A 365 4.75 -6.88 10.63
N ASN A 366 5.87 -6.66 11.32
CA ASN A 366 5.93 -5.72 12.44
C ASN A 366 5.74 -4.24 12.05
N LEU A 367 6.02 -3.93 10.78
CA LEU A 367 6.10 -2.58 10.24
C LEU A 367 4.71 -1.96 9.98
N PRO A 368 4.57 -0.63 10.09
CA PRO A 368 3.32 0.07 9.80
C PRO A 368 2.88 -0.08 8.32
N PRO A 369 1.59 0.20 8.02
CA PRO A 369 1.01 0.01 6.69
C PRO A 369 1.77 0.67 5.53
N ASP A 370 2.31 1.87 5.73
CA ASP A 370 3.08 2.61 4.73
C ASP A 370 4.47 2.00 4.46
N MET A 371 4.97 1.16 5.37
CA MET A 371 6.28 0.50 5.27
C MET A 371 6.19 -0.97 4.84
N CYS A 372 5.30 -1.77 5.43
CA CYS A 372 5.37 -3.24 5.42
C CYS A 372 5.55 -3.92 4.04
N MET A 373 4.91 -3.40 2.98
CA MET A 373 4.99 -3.97 1.62
C MET A 373 5.94 -3.23 0.66
N ASN A 374 6.75 -2.30 1.18
CA ASN A 374 7.75 -1.61 0.36
C ASN A 374 8.93 -2.53 0.02
N SER A 375 9.39 -2.43 -1.22
CA SER A 375 10.49 -3.21 -1.81
C SER A 375 11.80 -3.21 -1.05
N GLU A 376 11.98 -2.24 -0.15
CA GLU A 376 13.14 -2.01 0.68
C GLU A 376 13.15 -2.90 1.94
N TYR A 377 12.01 -3.50 2.30
CA TYR A 377 11.86 -4.46 3.41
C TYR A 377 11.51 -5.88 2.92
N LEU A 378 11.47 -6.09 1.61
CA LEU A 378 11.29 -7.41 0.98
C LEU A 378 12.64 -8.14 0.88
N PHE A 379 13.04 -8.80 1.97
CA PHE A 379 14.37 -9.39 2.09
C PHE A 379 14.54 -10.64 1.23
N LEU A 380 15.41 -10.57 0.21
CA LEU A 380 15.83 -11.75 -0.55
C LEU A 380 16.60 -12.69 0.38
N THR A 381 16.04 -13.88 0.64
CA THR A 381 16.54 -14.83 1.63
C THR A 381 17.20 -16.05 0.98
N ILE A 382 16.66 -16.54 -0.14
CA ILE A 382 17.25 -17.63 -0.94
C ILE A 382 17.21 -17.26 -2.42
N LEU A 383 18.24 -17.67 -3.18
CA LEU A 383 18.18 -17.73 -4.64
C LEU A 383 18.90 -18.98 -5.15
N ASN A 384 18.26 -19.78 -6.01
CA ASN A 384 18.90 -20.92 -6.69
C ASN A 384 19.69 -20.45 -7.95
N SER A 385 20.55 -21.30 -8.52
CA SER A 385 21.30 -20.96 -9.75
C SER A 385 20.56 -21.18 -11.07
N GLY A 386 19.34 -21.71 -11.03
CA GLY A 386 18.69 -22.32 -12.20
C GLY A 386 19.54 -23.45 -12.81
N PRO A 387 19.29 -23.85 -14.08
CA PRO A 387 18.23 -23.37 -14.97
C PRO A 387 16.86 -24.02 -14.71
N ASN A 388 16.83 -25.13 -13.98
CA ASN A 388 15.64 -25.96 -13.83
C ASN A 388 14.72 -25.43 -12.72
N HIS A 389 13.42 -25.45 -13.01
CA HIS A 389 12.36 -25.26 -12.03
C HIS A 389 12.48 -26.31 -10.89
N PRO A 390 12.42 -25.93 -9.60
CA PRO A 390 12.75 -26.84 -8.49
C PRO A 390 11.67 -27.92 -8.27
N ARG A 391 10.41 -27.68 -8.66
CA ARG A 391 9.28 -28.62 -8.42
C ARG A 391 9.26 -29.04 -6.93
N ALA A 392 9.11 -30.32 -6.62
CA ALA A 392 9.09 -30.82 -5.24
C ALA A 392 10.42 -30.58 -4.48
N SER A 393 11.55 -30.37 -5.17
CA SER A 393 12.86 -30.06 -4.56
C SER A 393 12.93 -28.70 -3.87
N LEU A 394 11.87 -27.89 -3.84
CA LEU A 394 11.88 -26.57 -3.17
C LEU A 394 12.37 -26.65 -1.71
N ASP A 395 11.98 -27.69 -0.97
CA ASP A 395 12.40 -27.90 0.43
C ASP A 395 13.92 -28.02 0.59
N VAL A 396 14.62 -28.53 -0.43
CA VAL A 396 16.09 -28.63 -0.44
C VAL A 396 16.72 -27.25 -0.35
N PHE A 397 16.10 -26.24 -0.98
CA PHE A 397 16.57 -24.86 -0.91
C PHE A 397 16.13 -24.16 0.39
N LEU A 398 15.01 -24.59 0.99
CA LEU A 398 14.49 -24.04 2.25
C LEU A 398 15.24 -24.53 3.51
N GLN A 399 16.01 -25.62 3.45
CA GLN A 399 16.64 -26.21 4.65
C GLN A 399 17.43 -25.21 5.54
N PRO A 400 18.24 -24.27 4.99
CA PRO A 400 18.95 -23.29 5.81
C PRO A 400 18.03 -22.29 6.51
N LEU A 401 16.91 -21.91 5.86
CA LEU A 401 15.92 -20.99 6.43
C LEU A 401 15.10 -21.65 7.54
N ILE A 402 14.70 -22.90 7.36
CA ILE A 402 13.98 -23.67 8.39
C ILE A 402 14.88 -23.91 9.61
N GLU A 403 16.20 -24.03 9.41
CA GLU A 403 17.17 -24.06 10.52
C GLU A 403 17.23 -22.72 11.27
N GLU A 404 17.39 -21.60 10.56
CA GLU A 404 17.48 -20.28 11.19
C GLU A 404 16.18 -19.89 11.91
N LEU A 405 15.01 -20.23 11.35
CA LEU A 405 13.71 -20.02 12.00
C LEU A 405 13.54 -20.87 13.27
N LYS A 406 14.10 -22.09 13.33
CA LYS A 406 14.13 -22.89 14.57
C LYS A 406 15.03 -22.26 15.63
N GLU A 407 16.20 -21.76 15.22
CA GLU A 407 17.16 -21.10 16.13
C GLU A 407 16.58 -19.80 16.71
N LEU A 408 16.01 -18.94 15.83
CA LEU A 408 15.33 -17.70 16.21
C LEU A 408 14.11 -17.95 17.11
N TRP A 409 13.40 -19.07 16.93
CA TRP A 409 12.29 -19.45 17.82
C TRP A 409 12.75 -19.95 19.19
N HIS A 410 13.65 -20.92 19.23
CA HIS A 410 14.07 -21.56 20.48
C HIS A 410 14.98 -20.65 21.31
N ASN A 411 16.10 -20.23 20.72
CA ASN A 411 17.15 -19.50 21.41
C ASN A 411 17.00 -17.98 21.21
N GLY A 412 16.63 -17.56 19.99
CA GLY A 412 16.70 -16.16 19.57
C GLY A 412 18.14 -15.70 19.31
N VAL A 413 18.31 -14.43 18.96
CA VAL A 413 19.63 -13.80 18.78
C VAL A 413 19.72 -12.50 19.57
N GLU A 414 20.89 -12.22 20.14
CA GLU A 414 21.15 -10.95 20.84
C GLU A 414 21.10 -9.78 19.85
N ALA A 415 20.23 -8.80 20.12
CA ALA A 415 19.98 -7.61 19.31
C ALA A 415 19.96 -6.35 20.19
N TYR A 416 20.08 -5.16 19.58
CA TYR A 416 20.00 -3.87 20.25
C TYR A 416 18.95 -3.00 19.55
N ASP A 417 18.01 -2.46 20.32
CA ASP A 417 17.02 -1.48 19.84
C ASP A 417 17.54 -0.06 20.13
N VAL A 418 18.00 0.62 19.08
CA VAL A 418 18.55 1.99 19.16
C VAL A 418 17.50 3.04 19.52
N SER A 419 16.20 2.71 19.46
CA SER A 419 15.14 3.64 19.85
C SER A 419 14.70 3.51 21.32
N CYS A 420 15.24 2.53 22.05
CA CYS A 420 15.03 2.35 23.49
C CYS A 420 16.34 2.22 24.30
N ASP A 421 17.50 2.21 23.62
CA ASP A 421 18.84 1.94 24.18
C ASP A 421 18.93 0.67 25.05
N GLN A 422 18.36 -0.42 24.54
CA GLN A 422 18.28 -1.71 25.24
C GLN A 422 18.72 -2.87 24.35
N ASN A 423 19.40 -3.85 24.94
CA ASN A 423 19.59 -5.15 24.30
C ASN A 423 18.39 -6.06 24.60
N PHE A 424 18.11 -6.98 23.68
CA PHE A 424 17.04 -7.97 23.83
C PHE A 424 17.36 -9.25 23.05
N ILE A 425 16.60 -10.32 23.33
CA ILE A 425 16.70 -11.58 22.60
C ILE A 425 15.65 -11.59 21.50
N LEU A 426 16.07 -11.17 20.31
CA LEU A 426 15.24 -11.13 19.11
C LEU A 426 14.84 -12.55 18.69
N LYS A 427 13.53 -12.82 18.71
CA LYS A 427 12.93 -14.03 18.13
C LYS A 427 12.11 -13.70 16.89
N ALA A 428 11.88 -14.70 16.04
CA ALA A 428 11.07 -14.55 14.85
C ALA A 428 10.22 -15.80 14.56
N VAL A 429 9.05 -15.59 13.95
CA VAL A 429 8.09 -16.63 13.55
C VAL A 429 7.63 -16.42 12.12
N LEU A 430 7.43 -17.52 11.39
CA LEU A 430 6.78 -17.51 10.07
C LEU A 430 5.28 -17.79 10.24
N LEU A 431 4.43 -16.82 9.91
CA LEU A 431 2.97 -16.98 10.00
C LEU A 431 2.40 -17.75 8.80
N TRP A 432 2.77 -17.37 7.58
CA TRP A 432 2.20 -17.98 6.37
C TRP A 432 3.05 -17.78 5.13
N THR A 433 2.77 -18.57 4.09
CA THR A 433 3.34 -18.38 2.75
C THR A 433 2.40 -17.64 1.79
N ILE A 434 2.98 -16.89 0.85
CA ILE A 434 2.33 -16.23 -0.30
C ILE A 434 2.95 -16.81 -1.57
N SER A 435 2.12 -17.20 -2.55
CA SER A 435 2.57 -17.99 -3.70
C SER A 435 1.42 -18.16 -4.70
N ASP A 436 1.73 -18.27 -6.00
CA ASP A 436 0.75 -18.70 -7.00
C ASP A 436 0.24 -20.14 -6.71
N PHE A 437 -0.83 -20.58 -7.37
CA PHE A 437 -1.45 -21.88 -7.04
C PHE A 437 -0.56 -23.12 -7.36
N PRO A 438 0.30 -23.10 -8.40
CA PRO A 438 1.42 -24.03 -8.54
C PRO A 438 2.44 -24.01 -7.37
N ALA A 439 2.98 -22.85 -6.99
CA ALA A 439 3.97 -22.73 -5.92
C ALA A 439 3.39 -23.01 -4.52
N TYR A 440 2.10 -22.72 -4.29
CA TYR A 440 1.33 -23.18 -3.13
C TYR A 440 1.47 -24.69 -2.98
N GLY A 441 1.32 -25.45 -4.08
CA GLY A 441 1.45 -26.90 -4.06
C GLY A 441 2.88 -27.37 -3.76
N MET A 442 3.88 -26.62 -4.21
CA MET A 442 5.30 -26.88 -3.91
C MET A 442 5.68 -26.56 -2.45
N LEU A 443 5.04 -25.57 -1.82
CA LEU A 443 5.29 -25.18 -0.43
C LEU A 443 4.53 -26.05 0.56
N SER A 444 3.26 -26.35 0.29
CA SER A 444 2.43 -27.19 1.16
C SER A 444 2.74 -28.68 1.00
N GLY A 445 3.07 -29.14 -0.21
CA GLY A 445 3.10 -30.56 -0.57
C GLY A 445 1.75 -31.11 -1.05
N TRP A 446 0.71 -30.27 -1.14
CA TRP A 446 -0.60 -30.62 -1.69
C TRP A 446 -0.62 -30.41 -3.21
N THR A 447 -1.06 -31.39 -4.00
CA THR A 447 -1.22 -31.18 -5.44
C THR A 447 -2.45 -30.33 -5.74
N THR A 448 -2.25 -29.22 -6.45
CA THR A 448 -3.28 -28.25 -6.84
C THR A 448 -3.98 -28.58 -8.16
N HIS A 449 -3.95 -29.86 -8.57
CA HIS A 449 -4.54 -30.42 -9.80
C HIS A 449 -5.46 -31.63 -9.49
N GLY A 450 -6.28 -32.07 -10.45
CA GLY A 450 -7.13 -33.27 -10.32
C GLY A 450 -8.52 -33.01 -9.71
N ARG A 451 -9.13 -34.04 -9.09
CA ARG A 451 -10.49 -33.93 -8.49
C ARG A 451 -10.49 -33.08 -7.21
N ILE A 452 -9.51 -33.35 -6.35
CA ILE A 452 -9.39 -32.84 -4.97
C ILE A 452 -8.29 -31.77 -4.89
N SER A 453 -8.21 -30.88 -5.89
CA SER A 453 -7.17 -29.84 -5.96
C SER A 453 -7.32 -28.75 -4.90
N CYS A 454 -8.54 -28.41 -4.48
CA CYS A 454 -8.80 -27.38 -3.49
C CYS A 454 -8.23 -27.80 -2.10
N PRO A 455 -7.23 -27.07 -1.56
CA PRO A 455 -6.54 -27.48 -0.33
C PRO A 455 -7.37 -27.25 0.95
N ILE A 456 -8.49 -26.54 0.86
CA ILE A 456 -9.38 -26.25 2.00
C ILE A 456 -10.55 -27.25 2.04
N CYS A 457 -11.17 -27.54 0.89
CA CYS A 457 -12.21 -28.59 0.79
C CYS A 457 -11.65 -30.01 0.90
N MET A 458 -10.38 -30.23 0.54
CA MET A 458 -9.70 -31.52 0.48
C MET A 458 -10.58 -32.62 -0.18
N GLU A 459 -10.66 -33.81 0.42
CA GLU A 459 -11.45 -34.93 -0.08
C GLU A 459 -12.97 -34.74 0.08
N ASP A 460 -13.40 -33.83 0.96
CA ASP A 460 -14.80 -33.46 1.12
C ASP A 460 -15.27 -32.46 0.03
N THR A 461 -14.49 -32.20 -1.02
CA THR A 461 -15.01 -31.57 -2.24
C THR A 461 -16.26 -32.29 -2.80
N LYS A 462 -17.05 -31.59 -3.62
CA LYS A 462 -18.19 -32.17 -4.36
C LYS A 462 -17.98 -32.12 -5.87
N SER A 463 -16.76 -31.79 -6.29
CA SER A 463 -16.33 -31.72 -7.68
C SER A 463 -16.38 -33.08 -8.40
N PHE A 464 -16.62 -33.04 -9.70
CA PHE A 464 -16.78 -34.22 -10.53
C PHE A 464 -16.13 -34.05 -11.90
N TRP A 465 -15.95 -35.16 -12.62
CA TRP A 465 -15.36 -35.18 -13.95
C TRP A 465 -16.41 -34.93 -15.04
N LEU A 466 -16.13 -34.01 -15.95
CA LEU A 466 -16.89 -33.74 -17.18
C LEU A 466 -16.39 -34.63 -18.31
N PRO A 467 -17.14 -35.66 -18.77
CA PRO A 467 -16.63 -36.60 -19.76
C PRO A 467 -16.56 -36.05 -21.18
N GLY A 468 -17.33 -35.02 -21.53
CA GLY A 468 -17.18 -34.30 -22.80
C GLY A 468 -15.96 -33.40 -22.78
N GLY A 469 -15.89 -32.46 -21.83
CA GLY A 469 -14.82 -31.48 -21.67
C GLY A 469 -13.51 -32.02 -21.08
N ARG A 470 -13.47 -33.31 -20.68
CA ARG A 470 -12.31 -34.01 -20.09
C ARG A 470 -11.57 -33.24 -18.99
N LYS A 471 -12.31 -32.67 -18.03
CA LYS A 471 -11.73 -31.98 -16.87
C LYS A 471 -12.56 -32.12 -15.60
N THR A 472 -11.97 -31.81 -14.45
CA THR A 472 -12.70 -31.60 -13.19
C THR A 472 -13.57 -30.33 -13.26
N CYS A 473 -14.69 -30.34 -12.54
CA CYS A 473 -15.64 -29.25 -12.47
C CYS A 473 -16.19 -29.07 -11.04
N TRP A 474 -16.42 -27.81 -10.63
CA TRP A 474 -16.97 -27.40 -9.33
C TRP A 474 -18.41 -26.84 -9.40
N PHE A 475 -19.13 -27.13 -10.48
CA PHE A 475 -20.56 -26.82 -10.60
C PHE A 475 -21.41 -27.57 -9.55
N ASP A 476 -22.40 -26.90 -8.96
CA ASP A 476 -23.25 -27.43 -7.87
C ASP A 476 -22.43 -27.91 -6.65
N CYS A 477 -21.33 -27.19 -6.37
CA CYS A 477 -20.52 -27.36 -5.16
C CYS A 477 -20.81 -26.28 -4.10
N HIS A 478 -21.44 -25.16 -4.49
CA HIS A 478 -21.56 -23.97 -3.63
C HIS A 478 -22.84 -23.94 -2.78
N ARG A 479 -23.92 -24.59 -3.23
CA ARG A 479 -25.21 -24.65 -2.49
C ARG A 479 -25.11 -25.21 -1.07
N ARG A 480 -24.09 -26.02 -0.79
CA ARG A 480 -23.81 -26.60 0.54
C ARG A 480 -23.39 -25.57 1.60
N PHE A 481 -22.96 -24.38 1.19
CA PHE A 481 -22.55 -23.29 2.10
C PHE A 481 -23.73 -22.36 2.49
N LEU A 482 -24.84 -22.39 1.75
CA LEU A 482 -26.06 -21.60 2.05
C LEU A 482 -26.68 -21.98 3.41
N PRO A 483 -27.50 -21.15 4.06
CA PRO A 483 -28.30 -21.54 5.22
C PRO A 483 -29.15 -22.81 4.95
N LEU A 484 -29.29 -23.71 5.94
CA LEU A 484 -29.95 -25.03 5.75
C LEU A 484 -31.41 -24.94 5.28
N ASN A 485 -32.10 -23.86 5.59
CA ASN A 485 -33.46 -23.57 5.18
C ASN A 485 -33.58 -22.93 3.78
N HIS A 486 -32.47 -22.49 3.17
CA HIS A 486 -32.46 -21.67 1.96
C HIS A 486 -33.15 -22.36 0.75
N PRO A 487 -34.00 -21.67 -0.04
CA PRO A 487 -34.75 -22.27 -1.14
C PRO A 487 -33.88 -23.01 -2.17
N LEU A 488 -32.76 -22.43 -2.59
CA LEU A 488 -31.85 -23.00 -3.60
C LEU A 488 -31.32 -24.40 -3.23
N ARG A 489 -31.20 -24.76 -1.94
CA ARG A 489 -30.82 -26.13 -1.53
C ARG A 489 -31.82 -27.19 -2.00
N LYS A 490 -33.08 -26.81 -2.24
CA LYS A 490 -34.17 -27.70 -2.69
C LYS A 490 -34.38 -27.68 -4.22
N ASP A 491 -33.75 -26.74 -4.93
CA ASP A 491 -33.82 -26.65 -6.40
C ASP A 491 -33.25 -27.92 -7.05
N LYS A 492 -33.95 -28.47 -8.03
CA LYS A 492 -33.56 -29.68 -8.78
C LYS A 492 -33.45 -29.45 -10.29
N LYS A 493 -33.65 -28.20 -10.74
CA LYS A 493 -33.73 -27.80 -12.15
C LYS A 493 -32.50 -27.02 -12.58
N HIS A 494 -32.16 -25.93 -11.89
CA HIS A 494 -31.14 -25.00 -12.40
C HIS A 494 -29.70 -25.48 -12.17
N PHE A 495 -29.48 -26.41 -11.24
CA PHE A 495 -28.17 -26.99 -10.89
C PHE A 495 -28.01 -28.39 -11.50
N VAL A 496 -27.33 -29.35 -10.85
CA VAL A 496 -27.28 -30.73 -11.35
C VAL A 496 -28.68 -31.35 -11.29
N LYS A 497 -29.17 -31.86 -12.42
CA LYS A 497 -30.57 -32.24 -12.61
C LYS A 497 -31.00 -33.34 -11.62
N GLY A 498 -32.06 -33.06 -10.88
CA GLY A 498 -32.57 -33.93 -9.81
C GLY A 498 -31.79 -33.88 -8.47
N LYS A 499 -30.55 -33.35 -8.44
CA LYS A 499 -29.74 -33.19 -7.22
C LYS A 499 -30.33 -32.08 -6.35
N ASN A 500 -30.33 -32.30 -5.05
CA ASN A 500 -30.64 -31.28 -4.05
C ASN A 500 -29.60 -31.34 -2.93
N ALA A 501 -29.31 -30.19 -2.33
CA ALA A 501 -28.26 -30.01 -1.33
C ALA A 501 -28.84 -29.87 0.10
N VAL A 502 -30.00 -30.47 0.40
CA VAL A 502 -30.68 -30.30 1.71
C VAL A 502 -29.92 -30.97 2.87
N HIS A 503 -29.06 -31.94 2.57
CA HIS A 503 -28.25 -32.67 3.55
C HIS A 503 -26.73 -32.50 3.33
N GLU A 504 -26.32 -31.51 2.52
CA GLU A 504 -24.91 -31.20 2.27
C GLU A 504 -24.47 -30.04 3.17
N TYR A 505 -23.55 -30.27 4.10
CA TYR A 505 -22.94 -29.23 4.94
C TYR A 505 -21.70 -28.66 4.24
N PRO A 506 -21.21 -27.45 4.56
CA PRO A 506 -19.88 -27.02 4.10
C PRO A 506 -18.78 -27.95 4.66
N PRO A 507 -17.57 -27.98 4.05
CA PRO A 507 -16.42 -28.63 4.65
C PRO A 507 -16.10 -28.04 6.03
N ALA A 508 -15.47 -28.83 6.89
CA ALA A 508 -14.98 -28.35 8.18
C ALA A 508 -13.65 -27.60 8.00
N SER A 509 -13.51 -26.43 8.62
CA SER A 509 -12.21 -25.78 8.81
C SER A 509 -11.35 -26.66 9.71
N LEU A 510 -10.19 -27.12 9.21
CA LEU A 510 -9.27 -27.97 9.96
C LEU A 510 -8.15 -27.13 10.59
N THR A 511 -7.86 -27.38 11.87
CA THR A 511 -6.69 -26.82 12.57
C THR A 511 -5.38 -27.41 12.02
N GLY A 512 -4.24 -26.78 12.33
CA GLY A 512 -2.93 -27.32 11.94
C GLY A 512 -2.63 -28.68 12.56
N GLU A 513 -3.04 -28.91 13.82
CA GLU A 513 -3.00 -30.23 14.49
C GLU A 513 -3.75 -31.29 13.67
N GLN A 514 -4.99 -31.03 13.26
CA GLN A 514 -5.78 -31.98 12.48
C GLN A 514 -5.20 -32.24 11.09
N VAL A 515 -4.74 -31.19 10.40
CA VAL A 515 -4.08 -31.35 9.09
C VAL A 515 -2.81 -32.19 9.21
N LEU A 516 -2.02 -32.03 10.27
CA LEU A 516 -0.85 -32.87 10.50
C LEU A 516 -1.24 -34.30 10.87
N TYR A 517 -1.92 -34.51 12.00
CA TYR A 517 -2.08 -35.83 12.60
C TYR A 517 -3.23 -36.66 12.01
N GLU A 518 -4.37 -36.05 11.67
CA GLU A 518 -5.48 -36.80 11.04
C GLU A 518 -5.23 -37.02 9.55
N ARG A 519 -4.54 -36.09 8.86
CA ARG A 519 -4.44 -36.10 7.38
C ARG A 519 -3.04 -36.48 6.88
N ILE A 520 -2.02 -35.67 7.16
CA ILE A 520 -0.66 -35.92 6.64
C ILE A 520 -0.08 -37.22 7.22
N LYS A 521 -0.18 -37.46 8.53
CA LYS A 521 0.31 -38.70 9.16
C LYS A 521 -0.54 -39.94 8.85
N THR A 522 -1.71 -39.79 8.24
CA THR A 522 -2.49 -40.92 7.69
C THR A 522 -2.19 -41.18 6.21
N ALA A 523 -1.74 -40.16 5.47
CA ALA A 523 -1.25 -40.30 4.09
C ALA A 523 0.23 -40.74 3.99
N GLU A 524 0.99 -40.68 5.09
CA GLU A 524 2.44 -40.96 5.18
C GLU A 524 3.28 -40.49 3.96
N PRO A 525 3.11 -39.23 3.47
CA PRO A 525 3.80 -38.79 2.27
C PRO A 525 5.29 -38.57 2.54
N PRO A 526 6.19 -38.88 1.58
CA PRO A 526 7.63 -38.87 1.82
C PRO A 526 8.16 -37.47 2.18
N LYS A 527 9.17 -37.43 3.04
CA LYS A 527 9.92 -36.21 3.35
C LYS A 527 11.08 -36.02 2.38
N THR A 528 11.34 -34.78 1.99
CA THR A 528 12.49 -34.40 1.16
C THR A 528 13.84 -34.75 1.80
N SER A 529 13.91 -34.86 3.13
CA SER A 529 15.08 -35.37 3.89
C SER A 529 15.43 -36.83 3.58
N ASP A 530 14.44 -37.64 3.23
CA ASP A 530 14.52 -39.10 3.26
C ASP A 530 14.66 -39.69 1.84
N CYS A 531 13.97 -39.08 0.88
CA CYS A 531 13.99 -39.48 -0.53
C CYS A 531 14.78 -38.52 -1.44
N GLY A 532 15.15 -37.34 -0.94
CA GLY A 532 15.72 -36.24 -1.73
C GLY A 532 14.70 -35.55 -2.64
N GLY A 533 15.08 -34.39 -3.19
CA GLY A 533 14.17 -33.50 -3.93
C GLY A 533 13.42 -34.09 -5.14
N ASN A 534 13.91 -35.18 -5.74
CA ASN A 534 13.26 -35.90 -6.84
C ASN A 534 12.62 -37.24 -6.42
N GLY A 535 12.66 -37.61 -5.13
CA GLY A 535 12.06 -38.86 -4.65
C GLY A 535 10.52 -38.87 -4.68
N HIS A 536 9.91 -37.70 -4.91
CA HIS A 536 8.46 -37.43 -4.88
C HIS A 536 7.71 -37.80 -6.17
N GLU A 537 8.37 -38.44 -7.14
CA GLU A 537 7.74 -38.88 -8.40
C GLU A 537 6.74 -40.03 -8.20
N ASN A 538 6.92 -40.84 -7.14
CA ASN A 538 6.04 -41.95 -6.81
C ASN A 538 4.84 -41.48 -5.97
N LYS A 539 3.65 -41.59 -6.55
CA LYS A 539 2.37 -41.32 -5.86
C LYS A 539 2.12 -42.36 -4.76
N VAL A 540 1.70 -41.89 -3.59
CA VAL A 540 1.35 -42.73 -2.43
C VAL A 540 -0.04 -43.37 -2.65
N ASP A 541 -0.34 -44.46 -1.93
CA ASP A 541 -1.65 -45.10 -2.01
C ASP A 541 -2.75 -44.16 -1.51
N GLY A 542 -3.86 -44.07 -2.27
CA GLY A 542 -4.93 -43.10 -2.03
C GLY A 542 -4.80 -41.75 -2.76
N TYR A 543 -3.65 -41.46 -3.37
CA TYR A 543 -3.39 -40.19 -4.03
C TYR A 543 -4.39 -39.91 -5.17
N GLY A 544 -5.01 -38.73 -5.14
CA GLY A 544 -6.00 -38.28 -6.11
C GLY A 544 -7.43 -38.79 -5.85
N ASP A 545 -7.62 -39.72 -4.89
CA ASP A 545 -8.94 -40.16 -4.43
C ASP A 545 -9.29 -39.54 -3.07
N TRP A 546 -8.54 -39.86 -2.00
CA TRP A 546 -8.82 -39.37 -0.63
C TRP A 546 -7.74 -38.45 -0.04
N HIS A 547 -6.59 -38.27 -0.69
CA HIS A 547 -5.66 -37.18 -0.39
C HIS A 547 -4.92 -36.72 -1.65
N ASN A 548 -4.41 -35.48 -1.66
CA ASN A 548 -3.58 -34.96 -2.75
C ASN A 548 -2.14 -34.63 -2.29
N TRP A 549 -1.75 -35.00 -1.07
CA TRP A 549 -0.36 -34.91 -0.59
C TRP A 549 0.59 -35.75 -1.45
N HIS A 550 1.62 -35.12 -2.01
CA HIS A 550 2.75 -35.82 -2.68
C HIS A 550 4.04 -35.81 -1.84
N LYS A 551 4.12 -34.96 -0.81
CA LYS A 551 5.22 -34.91 0.16
C LYS A 551 4.75 -34.37 1.51
N GLU A 552 5.48 -34.66 2.58
CA GLU A 552 5.40 -33.90 3.83
C GLU A 552 6.33 -32.68 3.73
N SER A 553 5.76 -31.47 3.69
CA SER A 553 6.54 -30.22 3.59
C SER A 553 7.47 -30.01 4.79
N ILE A 554 8.65 -29.45 4.51
CA ILE A 554 9.65 -29.06 5.52
C ILE A 554 9.15 -27.99 6.50
N LEU A 555 8.09 -27.24 6.14
CA LEU A 555 7.47 -26.25 7.05
C LEU A 555 6.87 -26.91 8.30
N TRP A 556 6.44 -28.18 8.23
CA TRP A 556 5.99 -28.97 9.39
C TRP A 556 7.12 -29.35 10.37
N GLU A 557 8.37 -28.94 10.11
CA GLU A 557 9.46 -29.00 11.09
C GLU A 557 9.57 -27.73 11.96
N LEU A 558 8.86 -26.65 11.65
CA LEU A 558 8.79 -25.47 12.51
C LEU A 558 7.88 -25.78 13.71
N PRO A 559 8.35 -25.62 14.97
CA PRO A 559 7.64 -26.14 16.15
C PRO A 559 6.23 -25.60 16.41
N TYR A 560 5.90 -24.44 15.83
CA TYR A 560 4.63 -23.72 15.98
C TYR A 560 3.72 -23.84 14.74
N TRP A 561 4.13 -24.58 13.70
CA TRP A 561 3.37 -24.67 12.43
C TRP A 561 2.07 -25.47 12.53
N THR A 562 1.92 -26.26 13.59
CA THR A 562 0.67 -26.94 13.99
C THR A 562 -0.37 -26.00 14.59
N ASP A 563 0.06 -24.84 15.09
CA ASP A 563 -0.75 -24.02 16.00
C ASP A 563 -1.45 -22.87 15.22
N LEU A 564 -0.96 -22.63 13.99
CA LEU A 564 -1.52 -21.74 12.97
C LEU A 564 -2.66 -22.43 12.20
N ASN A 565 -3.77 -21.74 11.95
CA ASN A 565 -4.87 -22.21 11.08
C ASN A 565 -4.64 -21.81 9.61
N LEU A 566 -4.26 -20.55 9.36
CA LEU A 566 -3.80 -20.03 8.08
C LEU A 566 -2.28 -20.21 7.94
N ARG A 567 -1.86 -21.16 7.09
CA ARG A 567 -0.44 -21.53 6.86
C ARG A 567 0.06 -21.18 5.44
N HIS A 568 -0.87 -21.16 4.48
CA HIS A 568 -0.60 -20.85 3.07
C HIS A 568 -1.80 -20.05 2.56
N ASN A 569 -1.56 -18.94 1.85
CA ASN A 569 -2.62 -18.08 1.33
C ASN A 569 -3.05 -18.48 -0.09
N LEU A 570 -4.31 -18.25 -0.40
CA LEU A 570 -4.81 -18.27 -1.77
C LEU A 570 -4.49 -16.94 -2.48
N ASP A 571 -3.85 -17.02 -3.65
CA ASP A 571 -3.45 -15.86 -4.43
C ASP A 571 -4.66 -15.20 -5.12
N VAL A 572 -5.24 -14.21 -4.44
CA VAL A 572 -6.36 -13.39 -4.93
C VAL A 572 -6.06 -12.81 -6.31
N MET A 573 -4.82 -12.39 -6.57
CA MET A 573 -4.41 -11.78 -7.84
C MET A 573 -4.58 -12.72 -9.03
N HIS A 574 -4.08 -13.96 -8.89
CA HIS A 574 -4.18 -14.94 -9.96
C HIS A 574 -5.57 -15.59 -10.01
N ILE A 575 -6.28 -15.74 -8.89
CA ILE A 575 -7.68 -16.20 -8.87
C ILE A 575 -8.57 -15.21 -9.63
N GLU A 576 -8.53 -13.93 -9.26
CA GLU A 576 -9.31 -12.86 -9.87
C GLU A 576 -9.01 -12.72 -11.37
N LYS A 577 -7.71 -12.73 -11.75
CA LYS A 577 -7.29 -12.72 -13.15
C LYS A 577 -7.86 -13.91 -13.93
N ASN A 578 -7.77 -15.13 -13.40
CA ASN A 578 -8.27 -16.32 -14.09
C ASN A 578 -9.80 -16.27 -14.25
N ILE A 579 -10.53 -15.81 -13.24
CA ILE A 579 -11.99 -15.63 -13.32
C ILE A 579 -12.34 -14.59 -14.39
N LEU A 580 -11.68 -13.43 -14.44
CA LEU A 580 -11.94 -12.45 -15.49
C LEU A 580 -11.60 -13.00 -16.89
N ASP A 581 -10.43 -13.62 -17.07
CA ASP A 581 -10.05 -14.28 -18.32
C ASP A 581 -11.16 -15.26 -18.76
N ASN A 582 -11.63 -16.11 -17.85
CA ASN A 582 -12.68 -17.11 -18.11
C ASN A 582 -14.05 -16.50 -18.43
N VAL A 583 -14.44 -15.41 -17.73
CA VAL A 583 -15.62 -14.58 -18.07
C VAL A 583 -15.48 -14.03 -19.48
N MET A 584 -14.38 -13.33 -19.78
CA MET A 584 -14.21 -12.60 -21.03
C MET A 584 -14.09 -13.54 -22.23
N TYR A 585 -13.36 -14.65 -22.13
CA TYR A 585 -13.29 -15.65 -23.21
C TYR A 585 -14.65 -16.30 -23.50
N THR A 586 -15.48 -16.54 -22.47
CA THR A 586 -16.80 -17.17 -22.62
C THR A 586 -17.86 -16.17 -23.12
N VAL A 587 -17.91 -14.97 -22.54
CA VAL A 587 -18.87 -13.91 -22.90
C VAL A 587 -18.59 -13.35 -24.30
N MET A 588 -17.32 -13.20 -24.69
CA MET A 588 -16.96 -12.75 -26.04
C MET A 588 -16.90 -13.89 -27.06
N ASN A 589 -17.08 -15.16 -26.66
CA ASN A 589 -16.87 -16.35 -27.47
C ASN A 589 -15.52 -16.30 -28.23
N VAL A 590 -14.42 -16.32 -27.48
CA VAL A 590 -13.06 -16.36 -28.03
C VAL A 590 -12.72 -17.80 -28.40
N LYS A 591 -12.33 -17.99 -29.67
CA LYS A 591 -11.95 -19.29 -30.24
C LYS A 591 -10.89 -19.98 -29.36
N ASP A 592 -10.98 -21.31 -29.21
CA ASP A 592 -10.05 -22.16 -28.46
C ASP A 592 -9.90 -21.84 -26.95
N LYS A 593 -10.56 -20.80 -26.42
CA LYS A 593 -10.51 -20.39 -25.00
C LYS A 593 -11.87 -20.28 -24.30
N SER A 594 -12.96 -20.13 -25.06
CA SER A 594 -14.31 -20.07 -24.51
C SER A 594 -14.64 -21.32 -23.69
N LYS A 595 -15.21 -21.18 -22.49
CA LYS A 595 -15.70 -22.33 -21.72
C LYS A 595 -17.00 -22.93 -22.31
N ASP A 596 -17.53 -22.36 -23.39
CA ASP A 596 -18.79 -22.70 -24.07
C ASP A 596 -18.55 -23.37 -25.45
N THR A 597 -18.12 -24.63 -25.43
CA THR A 597 -17.78 -25.46 -26.62
C THR A 597 -18.81 -26.56 -26.90
N VAL A 598 -18.71 -27.28 -28.04
CA VAL A 598 -19.56 -28.46 -28.31
C VAL A 598 -19.41 -29.52 -27.22
N LYS A 599 -18.17 -29.77 -26.73
CA LYS A 599 -17.90 -30.66 -25.60
C LYS A 599 -18.68 -30.23 -24.34
N SER A 600 -18.67 -28.93 -24.02
CA SER A 600 -19.45 -28.35 -22.92
C SER A 600 -20.96 -28.60 -23.07
N ARG A 601 -21.54 -28.41 -24.25
CA ARG A 601 -22.99 -28.62 -24.48
C ARG A 601 -23.42 -30.08 -24.35
N ILE A 602 -22.53 -31.02 -24.66
CA ILE A 602 -22.75 -32.45 -24.39
C ILE A 602 -22.79 -32.70 -22.87
N ASP A 603 -21.93 -32.07 -22.09
CA ASP A 603 -21.97 -32.16 -20.62
C ASP A 603 -23.15 -31.41 -20.00
N VAL A 604 -23.60 -30.28 -20.56
CA VAL A 604 -24.88 -29.64 -20.18
C VAL A 604 -26.03 -30.62 -20.35
N SER A 605 -26.11 -31.28 -21.51
CA SER A 605 -27.12 -32.33 -21.78
C SER A 605 -27.04 -33.49 -20.80
N ARG A 606 -25.83 -33.81 -20.32
CA ARG A 606 -25.57 -34.89 -19.36
C ARG A 606 -25.97 -34.53 -17.93
N PHE A 607 -25.62 -33.35 -17.44
CA PHE A 607 -25.70 -32.98 -16.01
C PHE A 607 -26.80 -31.97 -15.66
N CYS A 608 -27.29 -31.14 -16.59
CA CYS A 608 -28.26 -30.06 -16.31
C CYS A 608 -29.65 -30.34 -16.92
N ASP A 609 -30.69 -29.70 -16.37
CA ASP A 609 -32.05 -29.70 -16.94
C ASP A 609 -32.26 -28.42 -17.77
N ARG A 610 -31.54 -28.34 -18.89
CA ARG A 610 -31.45 -27.16 -19.78
C ARG A 610 -31.61 -27.56 -21.26
N PRO A 611 -32.72 -28.21 -21.66
CA PRO A 611 -32.93 -28.73 -23.02
C PRO A 611 -32.81 -27.68 -24.12
N GLU A 612 -33.08 -26.41 -23.81
CA GLU A 612 -32.91 -25.27 -24.71
C GLU A 612 -31.44 -24.97 -25.07
N LEU A 613 -30.47 -25.52 -24.34
CA LEU A 613 -29.03 -25.32 -24.59
C LEU A 613 -28.36 -26.48 -25.34
N HIS A 614 -29.09 -27.57 -25.64
CA HIS A 614 -28.54 -28.76 -26.27
C HIS A 614 -28.08 -28.48 -27.73
N VAL A 615 -27.09 -29.25 -28.19
CA VAL A 615 -26.66 -29.25 -29.61
C VAL A 615 -27.63 -30.05 -30.49
N ASP A 616 -27.81 -29.62 -31.74
CA ASP A 616 -28.54 -30.38 -32.77
C ASP A 616 -27.68 -31.51 -33.39
N ASP A 617 -28.30 -32.37 -34.21
CA ASP A 617 -27.63 -33.45 -34.95
C ASP A 617 -26.54 -32.96 -35.94
N ARG A 618 -26.32 -31.64 -36.03
CA ARG A 618 -25.34 -30.97 -36.91
C ARG A 618 -24.28 -30.20 -36.11
N GLY A 619 -24.30 -30.30 -34.77
CA GLY A 619 -23.36 -29.64 -33.86
C GLY A 619 -23.54 -28.13 -33.71
N ARG A 620 -24.69 -27.58 -34.12
CA ARG A 620 -25.08 -26.19 -33.82
C ARG A 620 -25.80 -26.18 -32.48
N ALA A 621 -25.73 -25.07 -31.74
CA ALA A 621 -26.55 -24.89 -30.55
C ALA A 621 -27.18 -23.49 -30.51
N PRO A 622 -28.30 -23.30 -29.79
CA PRO A 622 -28.93 -22.00 -29.67
C PRO A 622 -28.05 -20.96 -28.97
N PHE A 623 -28.20 -19.71 -29.41
CA PHE A 623 -27.41 -18.57 -28.93
C PHE A 623 -27.72 -18.27 -27.44
N PRO A 624 -26.74 -18.39 -26.52
CA PRO A 624 -27.02 -18.30 -25.09
C PRO A 624 -27.04 -16.86 -24.58
N ILE A 625 -27.81 -16.59 -23.52
CA ILE A 625 -27.99 -15.24 -22.96
C ILE A 625 -26.69 -14.56 -22.47
N TRP A 626 -25.63 -15.32 -22.19
CA TRP A 626 -24.35 -14.80 -21.71
C TRP A 626 -23.36 -14.43 -22.82
N ARG A 627 -23.66 -14.73 -24.09
CA ARG A 627 -22.77 -14.44 -25.22
C ARG A 627 -23.08 -13.07 -25.81
N LEU A 628 -22.05 -12.25 -26.02
CA LEU A 628 -22.20 -10.99 -26.75
C LEU A 628 -22.45 -11.27 -28.24
N SER A 629 -23.52 -10.69 -28.79
CA SER A 629 -23.69 -10.62 -30.25
C SER A 629 -22.51 -9.90 -30.90
N ALA A 630 -22.18 -10.19 -32.16
CA ALA A 630 -21.05 -9.58 -32.87
C ALA A 630 -21.05 -8.03 -32.82
N LYS A 631 -22.24 -7.41 -32.80
CA LYS A 631 -22.40 -5.96 -32.62
C LYS A 631 -22.10 -5.48 -31.21
N ALA A 632 -22.56 -6.19 -30.18
CA ALA A 632 -22.26 -5.86 -28.78
C ALA A 632 -20.76 -6.06 -28.47
N LYS A 633 -20.19 -7.18 -28.94
CA LYS A 633 -18.77 -7.51 -28.89
C LYS A 633 -17.89 -6.43 -29.53
N LYS A 634 -18.26 -5.97 -30.73
CA LYS A 634 -17.57 -4.85 -31.39
C LYS A 634 -17.73 -3.53 -30.61
N SER A 635 -18.95 -3.21 -30.16
CA SER A 635 -19.23 -1.99 -29.39
C SER A 635 -18.44 -1.92 -28.07
N LEU A 636 -18.14 -3.05 -27.44
CA LEU A 636 -17.30 -3.14 -26.24
C LEU A 636 -15.85 -2.77 -26.57
N LEU A 637 -15.28 -3.37 -27.61
CA LEU A 637 -13.88 -3.15 -28.00
C LEU A 637 -13.63 -1.74 -28.56
N GLU A 638 -14.59 -1.18 -29.31
CA GLU A 638 -14.54 0.23 -29.73
C GLU A 638 -14.60 1.19 -28.53
N TRP A 639 -15.46 0.90 -27.54
CA TRP A 639 -15.58 1.70 -26.32
C TRP A 639 -14.31 1.67 -25.45
N VAL A 640 -13.67 0.51 -25.27
CA VAL A 640 -12.37 0.44 -24.57
C VAL A 640 -11.29 1.23 -25.32
N LYS A 641 -11.31 1.25 -26.67
CA LYS A 641 -10.34 2.03 -27.45
C LYS A 641 -10.55 3.54 -27.43
N SER A 642 -11.77 4.07 -27.31
CA SER A 642 -12.03 5.52 -27.44
C SER A 642 -12.46 6.23 -26.15
N GLU A 643 -13.17 5.55 -25.25
CA GLU A 643 -13.83 6.18 -24.11
C GLU A 643 -13.16 5.87 -22.76
N VAL A 644 -12.63 4.65 -22.58
CA VAL A 644 -12.04 4.22 -21.30
C VAL A 644 -10.69 4.91 -21.09
N ARG A 645 -10.70 5.92 -20.22
CA ARG A 645 -9.52 6.72 -19.87
C ARG A 645 -9.44 6.92 -18.37
N PHE A 646 -8.48 6.24 -17.76
CA PHE A 646 -8.12 6.39 -16.35
C PHE A 646 -7.05 7.50 -16.17
N PRO A 647 -6.75 7.91 -14.93
CA PRO A 647 -5.65 8.81 -14.63
C PRO A 647 -4.28 8.24 -15.02
N ASP A 648 -3.29 9.14 -15.08
CA ASP A 648 -1.93 8.82 -15.48
C ASP A 648 -1.32 7.74 -14.57
N GLY A 649 -0.84 6.63 -15.15
CA GLY A 649 -0.23 5.52 -14.41
C GLY A 649 -1.16 4.71 -13.49
N TYR A 650 -2.49 4.84 -13.61
CA TYR A 650 -3.44 4.08 -12.79
C TYR A 650 -3.58 2.61 -13.23
N VAL A 651 -3.51 2.39 -14.54
CA VAL A 651 -3.61 1.09 -15.25
C VAL A 651 -2.80 1.20 -16.55
N ALA A 652 -2.46 0.10 -17.21
CA ALA A 652 -1.85 0.16 -18.54
C ALA A 652 -2.83 0.72 -19.60
N ASP A 653 -2.34 0.95 -20.82
CA ASP A 653 -3.16 1.44 -21.92
C ASP A 653 -4.13 0.36 -22.43
N LEU A 654 -5.28 0.18 -21.76
CA LEU A 654 -6.31 -0.80 -22.11
C LEU A 654 -6.77 -0.72 -23.59
N ALA A 655 -6.58 0.44 -24.24
CA ALA A 655 -6.85 0.63 -25.66
C ALA A 655 -5.86 -0.14 -26.56
N SER A 656 -4.64 -0.47 -26.12
CA SER A 656 -3.75 -1.38 -26.86
C SER A 656 -4.24 -2.82 -26.75
N CYS A 657 -4.66 -3.24 -25.55
CA CYS A 657 -5.13 -4.59 -25.24
C CYS A 657 -6.37 -5.04 -26.02
N ALA A 658 -7.20 -4.10 -26.49
CA ALA A 658 -8.42 -4.38 -27.24
C ALA A 658 -8.14 -4.68 -28.73
N ASP A 659 -8.30 -5.93 -29.20
CA ASP A 659 -8.24 -6.27 -30.62
C ASP A 659 -9.64 -6.32 -31.24
N ILE A 660 -9.99 -5.28 -32.02
CA ILE A 660 -11.25 -5.15 -32.75
C ILE A 660 -11.34 -6.15 -33.92
N ASN A 661 -10.21 -6.56 -34.50
CA ASN A 661 -10.15 -7.42 -35.69
C ASN A 661 -10.25 -8.90 -35.33
N ALA A 662 -9.46 -9.37 -34.34
CA ALA A 662 -9.64 -10.73 -33.80
C ALA A 662 -10.82 -10.84 -32.84
N GLY A 663 -11.35 -9.71 -32.35
CA GLY A 663 -12.50 -9.67 -31.46
C GLY A 663 -12.19 -10.25 -30.08
N LYS A 664 -11.14 -9.77 -29.42
CA LYS A 664 -10.69 -10.26 -28.10
C LYS A 664 -9.93 -9.17 -27.35
N PHE A 665 -9.63 -9.44 -26.09
CA PHE A 665 -8.55 -8.76 -25.38
C PHE A 665 -7.28 -9.63 -25.40
N SER A 666 -6.11 -8.99 -25.34
CA SER A 666 -4.78 -9.60 -25.31
C SER A 666 -3.78 -8.66 -24.62
N GLY A 667 -2.66 -9.17 -24.09
CA GLY A 667 -1.62 -8.35 -23.44
C GLY A 667 -2.01 -7.68 -22.12
N MET A 668 -3.19 -7.95 -21.56
CA MET A 668 -3.60 -7.43 -20.23
C MET A 668 -2.75 -8.07 -19.12
N LYS A 669 -2.13 -7.25 -18.27
CA LYS A 669 -1.33 -7.70 -17.13
C LYS A 669 -2.24 -7.92 -15.91
N SER A 670 -1.77 -8.61 -14.88
CA SER A 670 -2.58 -8.97 -13.71
C SER A 670 -3.22 -7.76 -13.00
N HIS A 671 -2.58 -6.58 -13.06
CA HIS A 671 -3.12 -5.30 -12.58
C HIS A 671 -4.25 -4.75 -13.47
N ASP A 672 -4.14 -4.92 -14.78
CA ASP A 672 -5.12 -4.45 -15.75
C ASP A 672 -6.41 -5.28 -15.68
N CYS A 673 -6.27 -6.59 -15.47
CA CYS A 673 -7.39 -7.49 -15.18
C CYS A 673 -8.12 -7.08 -13.90
N HIS A 674 -7.40 -6.85 -12.80
CA HIS A 674 -7.98 -6.40 -11.52
C HIS A 674 -8.75 -5.08 -11.65
N VAL A 675 -8.17 -4.06 -12.31
CA VAL A 675 -8.88 -2.79 -12.60
C VAL A 675 -10.13 -3.02 -13.47
N PHE A 676 -10.09 -3.94 -14.44
CA PHE A 676 -11.26 -4.28 -15.24
C PHE A 676 -12.34 -5.00 -14.39
N MET A 677 -11.94 -5.94 -13.53
CA MET A 677 -12.81 -6.75 -12.69
C MET A 677 -13.52 -5.91 -11.61
N GLU A 678 -12.79 -5.09 -10.86
CA GLU A 678 -13.39 -4.27 -9.81
C GLU A 678 -14.13 -3.04 -10.35
N ARG A 679 -13.62 -2.39 -11.41
CA ARG A 679 -14.06 -1.03 -11.77
C ARG A 679 -14.85 -0.96 -13.07
N LEU A 680 -14.73 -1.94 -13.97
CA LEU A 680 -15.49 -1.98 -15.22
C LEU A 680 -16.60 -3.05 -15.18
N LEU A 681 -16.31 -4.26 -14.70
CA LEU A 681 -17.28 -5.37 -14.66
C LEU A 681 -18.61 -5.02 -13.96
N PRO A 682 -18.64 -4.21 -12.87
CA PRO A 682 -19.89 -3.81 -12.22
C PRO A 682 -20.89 -3.05 -13.08
N PHE A 683 -20.48 -2.47 -14.23
CA PHE A 683 -21.39 -1.74 -15.14
C PHE A 683 -21.22 -2.03 -16.64
N VAL A 684 -20.07 -2.56 -17.10
CA VAL A 684 -19.71 -2.68 -18.53
C VAL A 684 -20.70 -3.50 -19.36
N PHE A 685 -21.40 -4.46 -18.75
CA PHE A 685 -22.38 -5.30 -19.46
C PHE A 685 -23.84 -4.83 -19.35
N ALA A 686 -24.13 -3.74 -18.63
CA ALA A 686 -25.50 -3.28 -18.35
C ALA A 686 -26.36 -3.00 -19.60
N GLU A 687 -25.73 -2.49 -20.67
CA GLU A 687 -26.38 -2.14 -21.95
C GLU A 687 -26.00 -3.14 -23.08
N LEU A 688 -25.33 -4.25 -22.73
CA LEU A 688 -24.79 -5.24 -23.69
C LEU A 688 -25.31 -6.67 -23.48
N LEU A 689 -25.66 -7.05 -22.25
CA LEU A 689 -26.21 -8.37 -21.87
C LEU A 689 -27.55 -8.23 -21.13
N PRO A 690 -28.38 -9.28 -21.06
CA PRO A 690 -29.60 -9.29 -20.24
C PRO A 690 -29.33 -8.99 -18.76
N ARG A 691 -30.25 -8.27 -18.08
CA ARG A 691 -30.06 -7.78 -16.69
C ARG A 691 -29.65 -8.89 -15.72
N ASN A 692 -30.21 -10.09 -15.84
CA ASN A 692 -29.87 -11.23 -14.99
C ASN A 692 -28.40 -11.66 -15.14
N VAL A 693 -27.88 -11.74 -16.37
CA VAL A 693 -26.45 -12.03 -16.61
C VAL A 693 -25.57 -10.89 -16.11
N HIS A 694 -25.95 -9.65 -16.41
CA HIS A 694 -25.21 -8.49 -15.95
C HIS A 694 -25.10 -8.43 -14.42
N LEU A 695 -26.19 -8.66 -13.68
CA LEU A 695 -26.17 -8.65 -12.21
C LEU A 695 -25.27 -9.75 -11.62
N ALA A 696 -25.28 -10.96 -12.19
CA ALA A 696 -24.41 -12.04 -11.71
C ALA A 696 -22.91 -11.72 -11.93
N LEU A 697 -22.56 -11.08 -13.06
CA LEU A 697 -21.20 -10.60 -13.34
C LEU A 697 -20.83 -9.35 -12.52
N SER A 698 -21.78 -8.46 -12.28
CA SER A 698 -21.59 -7.27 -11.44
C SER A 698 -21.34 -7.66 -9.98
N GLY A 699 -22.06 -8.66 -9.47
CA GLY A 699 -21.88 -9.20 -8.11
C GLY A 699 -20.48 -9.75 -7.85
N ILE A 700 -19.89 -10.51 -8.78
CA ILE A 700 -18.50 -11.01 -8.60
C ILE A 700 -17.47 -9.88 -8.70
N GLY A 701 -17.68 -8.87 -9.55
CA GLY A 701 -16.80 -7.67 -9.60
C GLY A 701 -16.87 -6.84 -8.31
N ALA A 702 -18.07 -6.62 -7.77
CA ALA A 702 -18.30 -5.97 -6.49
C ALA A 702 -17.66 -6.75 -5.33
N PHE A 703 -17.79 -8.09 -5.32
CA PHE A 703 -17.16 -8.93 -4.30
C PHE A 703 -15.64 -8.76 -4.23
N PHE A 704 -14.93 -8.71 -5.36
CA PHE A 704 -13.49 -8.46 -5.34
C PHE A 704 -13.17 -7.03 -4.88
N ARG A 705 -13.88 -6.00 -5.38
CA ARG A 705 -13.75 -4.60 -4.90
C ARG A 705 -13.91 -4.50 -3.37
N ASP A 706 -14.90 -5.18 -2.82
CA ASP A 706 -15.28 -5.12 -1.40
C ASP A 706 -14.37 -6.00 -0.51
N LEU A 707 -13.65 -6.96 -1.10
CA LEU A 707 -12.63 -7.79 -0.44
C LEU A 707 -11.24 -7.14 -0.46
N SER A 708 -10.89 -6.41 -1.53
CA SER A 708 -9.59 -5.73 -1.72
C SER A 708 -9.46 -4.40 -0.96
N THR A 709 -10.37 -4.06 -0.06
CA THR A 709 -10.33 -2.79 0.66
C THR A 709 -9.14 -2.71 1.61
N ARG A 710 -8.54 -1.51 1.76
CA ARG A 710 -7.41 -1.26 2.68
C ARG A 710 -7.66 -1.73 4.10
N SER A 711 -8.88 -1.52 4.58
CA SER A 711 -9.35 -1.93 5.90
C SER A 711 -10.63 -2.74 5.76
N LEU A 712 -10.79 -3.73 6.62
CA LEU A 712 -11.91 -4.67 6.63
C LEU A 712 -12.64 -4.60 7.96
N GLU A 713 -13.91 -4.19 7.93
CA GLU A 713 -14.81 -4.29 9.07
C GLU A 713 -15.28 -5.76 9.22
N LEU A 714 -15.24 -6.30 10.44
CA LEU A 714 -15.65 -7.70 10.70
C LEU A 714 -17.09 -8.00 10.25
N SER A 715 -17.99 -7.02 10.29
CA SER A 715 -19.37 -7.17 9.80
C SER A 715 -19.42 -7.34 8.28
N ARG A 716 -18.65 -6.52 7.53
CA ARG A 716 -18.47 -6.63 6.07
C ARG A 716 -17.88 -7.99 5.70
N VAL A 717 -16.92 -8.50 6.47
CA VAL A 717 -16.33 -9.83 6.24
C VAL A 717 -17.36 -10.96 6.39
N GLN A 718 -18.28 -10.90 7.37
CA GLN A 718 -19.38 -11.87 7.45
C GLN A 718 -20.32 -11.76 6.25
N LEU A 719 -20.65 -10.53 5.81
CA LEU A 719 -21.49 -10.31 4.64
C LEU A 719 -20.83 -10.80 3.34
N LEU A 720 -19.50 -10.68 3.20
CA LEU A 720 -18.75 -11.26 2.09
C LEU A 720 -18.85 -12.79 2.04
N LYS A 721 -18.86 -13.48 3.19
CA LYS A 721 -19.10 -14.95 3.27
C LYS A 721 -20.49 -15.32 2.75
N GLU A 722 -21.52 -14.55 3.08
CA GLU A 722 -22.89 -14.81 2.58
C GLU A 722 -23.02 -14.48 1.09
N ASN A 723 -22.52 -13.30 0.69
CA ASN A 723 -22.61 -12.80 -0.68
C ASN A 723 -21.89 -13.70 -1.68
N ILE A 724 -20.68 -14.20 -1.39
CA ILE A 724 -19.95 -15.02 -2.37
C ILE A 724 -20.66 -16.34 -2.70
N VAL A 725 -21.32 -16.95 -1.71
CA VAL A 725 -22.10 -18.17 -1.93
C VAL A 725 -23.30 -17.88 -2.84
N MET A 726 -23.98 -16.74 -2.65
CA MET A 726 -25.08 -16.31 -3.53
C MET A 726 -24.61 -15.93 -4.93
N ILE A 727 -23.48 -15.23 -5.06
CA ILE A 727 -22.85 -14.90 -6.34
C ILE A 727 -22.51 -16.17 -7.13
N LEU A 728 -21.82 -17.13 -6.51
CA LEU A 728 -21.46 -18.39 -7.16
C LEU A 728 -22.70 -19.20 -7.54
N CYS A 729 -23.73 -19.27 -6.70
CA CYS A 729 -25.01 -19.88 -7.06
C CYS A 729 -25.72 -19.16 -8.22
N ASN A 730 -25.66 -17.83 -8.29
CA ASN A 730 -26.24 -17.04 -9.39
C ASN A 730 -25.49 -17.27 -10.71
N LEU A 731 -24.16 -17.35 -10.66
CA LEU A 731 -23.33 -17.73 -11.82
C LEU A 731 -23.63 -19.16 -12.27
N GLU A 732 -23.70 -20.13 -11.34
CA GLU A 732 -24.05 -21.53 -11.62
C GLU A 732 -25.38 -21.64 -12.37
N LYS A 733 -26.41 -20.90 -11.96
CA LYS A 733 -27.73 -20.89 -12.62
C LYS A 733 -27.70 -20.41 -14.08
N ILE A 734 -26.64 -19.71 -14.50
CA ILE A 734 -26.50 -19.10 -15.84
C ILE A 734 -25.51 -19.89 -16.69
N PHE A 735 -24.24 -19.96 -16.27
CA PHE A 735 -23.14 -20.49 -17.08
C PHE A 735 -23.16 -22.03 -17.16
N PRO A 736 -22.50 -22.64 -18.18
CA PRO A 736 -22.39 -24.10 -18.29
C PRO A 736 -21.43 -24.68 -17.24
N PRO A 737 -21.53 -25.97 -16.86
CA PRO A 737 -20.64 -26.57 -15.85
C PRO A 737 -19.15 -26.43 -16.14
N SER A 738 -18.76 -26.49 -17.42
CA SER A 738 -17.38 -26.28 -17.89
C SER A 738 -16.78 -24.92 -17.56
N PHE A 739 -17.59 -23.92 -17.20
CA PHE A 739 -17.13 -22.63 -16.70
C PHE A 739 -16.45 -22.75 -15.33
N PHE A 740 -16.93 -23.65 -14.46
CA PHE A 740 -16.47 -23.78 -13.08
C PHE A 740 -15.37 -24.83 -12.96
N ASP A 741 -14.11 -24.42 -13.05
CA ASP A 741 -12.99 -25.22 -12.55
C ASP A 741 -12.57 -24.76 -11.15
N VAL A 742 -11.31 -24.98 -10.75
CA VAL A 742 -10.89 -24.70 -9.37
C VAL A 742 -10.82 -23.20 -9.11
N MET A 743 -10.51 -22.37 -10.12
CA MET A 743 -10.34 -20.93 -9.94
C MET A 743 -11.68 -20.23 -9.64
N GLU A 744 -12.79 -20.68 -10.22
CA GLU A 744 -14.13 -20.17 -9.86
C GLU A 744 -14.61 -20.68 -8.48
N HIS A 745 -14.01 -21.74 -7.94
CA HIS A 745 -14.39 -22.30 -6.64
C HIS A 745 -13.67 -21.62 -5.47
N LEU A 746 -12.38 -21.33 -5.61
CA LEU A 746 -11.55 -20.75 -4.54
C LEU A 746 -12.10 -19.47 -3.88
N PRO A 747 -12.80 -18.54 -4.58
CA PRO A 747 -13.45 -17.37 -3.97
C PRO A 747 -14.33 -17.65 -2.75
N VAL A 748 -14.95 -18.83 -2.65
CA VAL A 748 -15.81 -19.17 -1.50
C VAL A 748 -15.06 -19.20 -0.16
N HIS A 749 -13.73 -19.34 -0.20
CA HIS A 749 -12.86 -19.38 0.99
C HIS A 749 -12.18 -18.04 1.31
N LEU A 750 -12.07 -17.13 0.33
CA LEU A 750 -11.30 -15.89 0.50
C LEU A 750 -11.78 -14.98 1.65
N PRO A 751 -13.09 -14.85 1.97
CA PRO A 751 -13.53 -14.07 3.13
C PRO A 751 -13.13 -14.70 4.47
N TYR A 752 -12.92 -16.01 4.54
CA TYR A 752 -12.40 -16.68 5.74
C TYR A 752 -10.87 -16.48 5.85
N GLU A 753 -10.14 -16.48 4.75
CA GLU A 753 -8.72 -16.07 4.76
C GLU A 753 -8.53 -14.58 5.10
N ALA A 754 -9.49 -13.72 4.75
CA ALA A 754 -9.49 -12.31 5.12
C ALA A 754 -9.80 -12.07 6.62
N GLU A 755 -10.58 -12.95 7.24
CA GLU A 755 -10.81 -12.99 8.69
C GLU A 755 -9.56 -13.47 9.46
N LEU A 756 -8.86 -14.49 8.94
CA LEU A 756 -7.64 -15.03 9.56
C LEU A 756 -6.41 -14.15 9.34
N GLY A 757 -6.15 -13.71 8.10
CA GLY A 757 -4.92 -13.02 7.69
C GLY A 757 -5.07 -11.53 7.40
N GLY A 758 -6.24 -10.93 7.66
CA GLY A 758 -6.50 -9.51 7.50
C GLY A 758 -6.58 -9.03 6.05
N PRO A 759 -6.52 -7.70 5.83
CA PRO A 759 -6.66 -7.07 4.51
C PRO A 759 -5.75 -7.66 3.45
N VAL A 760 -6.28 -7.87 2.24
CA VAL A 760 -5.57 -8.59 1.17
C VAL A 760 -4.28 -7.86 0.76
N GLN A 761 -4.20 -6.52 0.95
CA GLN A 761 -3.04 -5.69 0.57
C GLN A 761 -1.67 -6.23 1.05
N TYR A 762 -1.63 -6.97 2.17
CA TYR A 762 -0.44 -7.59 2.77
C TYR A 762 -0.09 -8.99 2.23
N ARG A 763 -0.91 -9.51 1.32
CA ARG A 763 -0.92 -10.92 0.87
C ARG A 763 -1.04 -11.08 -0.66
N TRP A 764 -0.99 -9.99 -1.43
CA TRP A 764 -0.91 -10.01 -2.90
C TRP A 764 0.45 -10.45 -3.41
N MET A 765 0.48 -11.03 -4.61
CA MET A 765 1.70 -11.21 -5.40
C MET A 765 2.24 -9.92 -6.05
N TYR A 766 1.45 -8.83 -6.17
CA TYR A 766 1.91 -7.58 -6.84
C TYR A 766 3.24 -6.99 -6.32
N PRO A 767 3.52 -6.88 -5.01
CA PRO A 767 4.80 -6.33 -4.53
C PRO A 767 5.96 -7.25 -4.92
N PHE A 768 5.75 -8.56 -4.82
CA PHE A 768 6.74 -9.60 -5.10
C PHE A 768 7.03 -9.72 -6.60
N GLU A 769 6.03 -9.76 -7.49
CA GLU A 769 6.25 -9.72 -8.95
C GLU A 769 7.02 -8.45 -9.38
N ARG A 770 6.69 -7.29 -8.81
CA ARG A 770 7.41 -6.03 -9.06
C ARG A 770 8.85 -6.11 -8.56
N PHE A 771 9.10 -6.76 -7.43
CA PHE A 771 10.43 -7.03 -6.90
C PHE A 771 11.21 -8.03 -7.79
N PHE A 772 10.58 -9.10 -8.25
CA PHE A 772 11.17 -10.06 -9.19
C PHE A 772 11.52 -9.41 -10.54
N LYS A 773 10.72 -8.45 -11.02
CA LYS A 773 11.09 -7.63 -12.20
C LYS A 773 12.35 -6.80 -11.95
N ARG A 774 12.57 -6.25 -10.73
CA ARG A 774 13.84 -5.61 -10.36
C ARG A 774 15.00 -6.61 -10.30
N LEU A 775 14.81 -7.79 -9.68
CA LEU A 775 15.83 -8.85 -9.65
C LEU A 775 16.21 -9.32 -11.06
N LYS A 776 15.25 -9.52 -11.96
CA LYS A 776 15.47 -9.81 -13.39
C LYS A 776 16.34 -8.72 -14.04
N GLY A 777 16.11 -7.45 -13.73
CA GLY A 777 16.94 -6.32 -14.16
C GLY A 777 18.42 -6.40 -13.71
N LYS A 778 18.72 -7.09 -12.60
CA LYS A 778 20.07 -7.31 -12.05
C LYS A 778 20.82 -8.51 -12.68
N ALA A 779 20.19 -9.30 -13.53
CA ALA A 779 20.78 -10.50 -14.17
C ALA A 779 21.80 -10.20 -15.30
N LYS A 780 22.61 -9.13 -15.14
CA LYS A 780 23.50 -8.57 -16.17
C LYS A 780 24.52 -9.60 -16.71
N ASN A 781 25.17 -10.37 -15.83
CA ASN A 781 26.06 -11.44 -16.26
C ASN A 781 25.26 -12.69 -16.70
N LYS A 782 24.89 -12.72 -17.98
CA LYS A 782 24.08 -13.81 -18.58
C LYS A 782 24.71 -15.21 -18.52
N ARG A 783 25.98 -15.36 -18.09
CA ARG A 783 26.63 -16.66 -17.83
C ARG A 783 26.40 -17.17 -16.40
N TYR A 784 26.15 -16.27 -15.45
CA TYR A 784 25.96 -16.56 -14.02
C TYR A 784 24.84 -15.67 -13.43
N PRO A 785 23.58 -15.79 -13.91
CA PRO A 785 22.53 -14.82 -13.66
C PRO A 785 22.24 -14.64 -12.16
N ALA A 786 22.02 -15.73 -11.42
CA ALA A 786 21.76 -15.67 -9.97
C ALA A 786 22.90 -15.01 -9.17
N GLY A 787 24.16 -15.29 -9.51
CA GLY A 787 25.31 -14.64 -8.88
C GLY A 787 25.38 -13.13 -9.18
N SER A 788 25.04 -12.74 -10.41
CA SER A 788 24.89 -11.33 -10.81
C SER A 788 23.81 -10.61 -9.99
N ILE A 789 22.69 -11.30 -9.75
CA ILE A 789 21.57 -10.76 -8.96
C ILE A 789 21.99 -10.58 -7.51
N VAL A 790 22.60 -11.59 -6.88
CA VAL A 790 23.00 -11.50 -5.46
C VAL A 790 24.07 -10.42 -5.26
N GLN A 791 25.11 -10.33 -6.09
CA GLN A 791 26.12 -9.26 -5.97
C GLN A 791 25.48 -7.87 -6.11
N SER A 792 24.53 -7.69 -7.04
CA SER A 792 23.84 -6.42 -7.22
C SER A 792 22.76 -6.16 -6.16
N TYR A 793 22.19 -7.19 -5.52
CA TYR A 793 21.27 -7.04 -4.40
C TYR A 793 22.01 -6.62 -3.13
N MET A 794 23.17 -7.24 -2.84
CA MET A 794 23.99 -6.86 -1.68
C MET A 794 24.43 -5.39 -1.75
N ASN A 795 24.73 -4.88 -2.95
CA ASN A 795 25.09 -3.47 -3.14
C ASN A 795 23.90 -2.52 -2.85
N ASP A 796 22.68 -2.84 -3.32
CA ASP A 796 21.48 -2.07 -3.00
C ASP A 796 21.19 -2.09 -1.49
N GLU A 797 21.29 -3.26 -0.85
CA GLU A 797 21.03 -3.46 0.59
C GLU A 797 22.03 -2.66 1.45
N ILE A 798 23.32 -2.72 1.10
CA ILE A 798 24.38 -1.92 1.73
C ILE A 798 24.08 -0.43 1.59
N SER A 799 23.78 0.04 0.38
CA SER A 799 23.51 1.45 0.14
C SER A 799 22.24 1.92 0.84
N TYR A 800 21.14 1.16 0.76
CA TYR A 800 19.87 1.46 1.41
C TYR A 800 20.06 1.71 2.91
N PHE A 801 20.68 0.77 3.63
CA PHE A 801 20.97 0.94 5.05
C PHE A 801 21.98 2.07 5.31
N SER A 802 22.95 2.31 4.42
CA SER A 802 23.88 3.45 4.56
C SER A 802 23.15 4.80 4.44
N GLU A 803 22.12 4.91 3.58
CA GLU A 803 21.29 6.11 3.41
C GLU A 803 20.48 6.47 4.67
N HIS A 804 20.37 5.57 5.65
CA HIS A 804 19.76 5.89 6.93
C HIS A 804 20.62 6.86 7.74
N TYR A 805 21.95 6.82 7.58
CA TYR A 805 22.92 7.63 8.34
C TYR A 805 23.34 8.92 7.63
N PHE A 806 22.73 9.28 6.49
CA PHE A 806 23.04 10.52 5.77
C PHE A 806 22.05 11.64 6.11
N ALA A 807 22.61 12.82 6.44
CA ALA A 807 21.88 14.06 6.70
C ALA A 807 20.86 14.40 5.60
N SER A 808 19.76 15.06 5.97
CA SER A 808 18.53 15.20 5.17
C SER A 808 18.75 15.73 3.75
N HIS A 809 19.60 16.73 3.58
CA HIS A 809 19.94 17.40 2.32
C HIS A 809 20.86 16.59 1.38
N ILE A 810 21.44 15.48 1.83
CA ILE A 810 22.30 14.64 0.97
C ILE A 810 21.44 13.91 -0.06
N SER A 811 21.70 14.16 -1.34
CA SER A 811 20.95 13.58 -2.47
C SER A 811 21.33 12.10 -2.70
N THR A 812 20.57 11.20 -2.08
CA THR A 812 20.80 9.75 -2.09
C THR A 812 20.14 9.04 -3.29
N ALA A 813 20.09 7.71 -3.39
CA ALA A 813 19.27 7.04 -4.42
C ALA A 813 17.79 7.08 -4.08
N ILE A 814 17.40 6.79 -2.82
CA ILE A 814 16.00 6.88 -2.36
C ILE A 814 15.49 8.31 -2.57
N ARG A 815 16.23 9.32 -2.11
CA ARG A 815 15.87 10.74 -2.25
C ARG A 815 15.94 11.27 -3.70
N ARG A 816 16.63 10.56 -4.61
CA ARG A 816 16.60 10.85 -6.07
C ARG A 816 15.42 10.19 -6.79
N ARG A 817 14.62 9.35 -6.14
CA ARG A 817 13.30 8.93 -6.64
C ARG A 817 12.25 10.03 -6.46
N THR A 818 12.57 11.27 -6.84
CA THR A 818 11.56 12.31 -7.06
C THR A 818 10.55 11.77 -8.06
N SER A 819 9.36 11.44 -7.57
CA SER A 819 8.32 10.80 -8.36
C SER A 819 7.87 11.73 -9.48
N ARG A 820 7.29 11.18 -10.56
CA ARG A 820 6.56 12.04 -11.53
C ARG A 820 5.38 12.78 -10.88
N TYR A 821 4.98 12.37 -9.68
CA TYR A 821 3.95 12.98 -8.83
C TYR A 821 4.53 13.84 -7.68
N ASP A 822 5.82 14.20 -7.75
CA ASP A 822 6.47 15.12 -6.79
C ASP A 822 5.65 16.41 -6.59
N GLU A 823 5.26 16.68 -5.35
CA GLU A 823 4.37 17.79 -4.97
C GLU A 823 5.13 19.10 -4.73
N GLY A 824 6.47 19.07 -4.74
CA GLY A 824 7.30 20.21 -4.33
C GLY A 824 7.35 20.40 -2.81
N GLU A 825 7.92 21.54 -2.40
CA GLU A 825 8.12 21.90 -1.00
C GLU A 825 6.98 22.82 -0.49
N VAL A 826 6.80 22.87 0.83
CA VAL A 826 5.89 23.82 1.50
C VAL A 826 6.29 25.27 1.14
N PRO A 827 5.36 26.14 0.69
CA PRO A 827 5.65 27.55 0.48
C PRO A 827 6.15 28.26 1.76
N VAL A 828 7.42 28.68 1.76
CA VAL A 828 8.04 29.40 2.87
C VAL A 828 7.94 30.91 2.67
N TYR A 829 7.38 31.61 3.65
CA TYR A 829 7.24 33.08 3.66
C TYR A 829 8.14 33.71 4.74
N PRO A 830 8.52 35.01 4.62
CA PRO A 830 9.36 35.69 5.61
C PRO A 830 8.70 35.93 6.98
N VAL A 831 7.40 35.68 7.09
CA VAL A 831 6.57 35.81 8.30
C VAL A 831 5.57 34.66 8.36
N PRO A 832 5.05 34.28 9.55
CA PRO A 832 3.94 33.34 9.64
C PRO A 832 2.70 33.86 8.91
N VAL A 833 2.15 33.05 8.01
CA VAL A 833 0.93 33.29 7.22
C VAL A 833 -0.09 32.18 7.49
N PRO A 834 -1.40 32.39 7.22
CA PRO A 834 -2.42 31.34 7.38
C PRO A 834 -2.20 30.14 6.47
N ASP A 835 -2.63 28.96 6.92
CA ASP A 835 -2.34 27.67 6.26
C ASP A 835 -2.87 27.57 4.82
N ILE A 836 -3.87 28.38 4.46
CA ILE A 836 -4.38 28.49 3.09
C ILE A 836 -3.29 28.90 2.06
N PHE A 837 -2.19 29.52 2.51
CA PHE A 837 -1.04 29.92 1.68
C PHE A 837 0.16 28.96 1.74
N THR A 838 0.21 28.04 2.71
CA THR A 838 1.30 27.06 2.90
C THR A 838 0.94 25.67 2.36
N GLN A 839 -0.15 25.56 1.60
CA GLN A 839 -0.61 24.32 0.98
C GLN A 839 0.47 23.68 0.10
N VAL A 840 0.78 22.41 0.34
CA VAL A 840 1.75 21.64 -0.46
C VAL A 840 1.17 21.39 -1.85
N GLY A 841 1.84 21.93 -2.87
CA GLY A 841 1.55 21.55 -4.24
C GLY A 841 2.23 22.40 -5.31
N ARG A 842 2.62 21.73 -6.40
CA ARG A 842 3.51 22.27 -7.43
C ARG A 842 2.79 22.40 -8.78
N PRO A 843 2.65 23.63 -9.32
CA PRO A 843 2.17 23.82 -10.69
C PRO A 843 3.21 23.35 -11.71
N SER A 844 2.77 22.94 -12.89
CA SER A 844 3.66 22.39 -13.92
C SER A 844 3.17 22.60 -15.36
N GLY A 845 4.12 22.55 -16.31
CA GLY A 845 3.92 22.85 -17.72
C GLY A 845 4.03 24.35 -18.05
N LYS A 846 3.78 24.72 -19.30
CA LYS A 846 3.86 26.12 -19.74
C LYS A 846 2.62 26.90 -19.25
N SER A 847 2.85 27.91 -18.42
CA SER A 847 1.80 28.82 -17.95
C SER A 847 1.28 29.76 -19.05
N SER A 848 0.13 30.34 -18.78
CA SER A 848 -0.54 31.37 -19.59
C SER A 848 -1.13 32.44 -18.68
N GLU A 849 -1.41 33.64 -19.19
CA GLU A 849 -1.95 34.74 -18.39
C GLU A 849 -3.33 35.15 -18.92
N PHE A 850 -4.27 35.47 -18.03
CA PHE A 850 -5.58 36.01 -18.41
C PHE A 850 -6.16 36.92 -17.32
N TRP A 851 -7.15 37.73 -17.67
CA TRP A 851 -7.89 38.58 -16.72
C TRP A 851 -9.10 37.83 -16.18
N LEU A 852 -9.32 37.88 -14.87
CA LEU A 852 -10.57 37.39 -14.27
C LEU A 852 -11.75 38.27 -14.71
N THR A 853 -12.97 37.70 -14.73
CA THR A 853 -14.18 38.53 -14.75
C THR A 853 -14.43 39.12 -13.37
N GLU A 854 -15.21 40.20 -13.28
CA GLU A 854 -15.64 40.80 -12.01
C GLU A 854 -16.28 39.77 -11.05
N GLN A 855 -17.03 38.82 -11.62
CA GLN A 855 -17.65 37.72 -10.89
C GLN A 855 -16.63 36.66 -10.43
N ASP A 856 -15.70 36.25 -11.31
CA ASP A 856 -14.60 35.33 -10.95
C ASP A 856 -13.73 35.93 -9.84
N TYR A 857 -13.36 37.21 -9.97
CA TYR A 857 -12.52 37.95 -9.02
C TYR A 857 -13.17 38.04 -7.64
N THR A 858 -14.42 38.49 -7.59
CA THR A 858 -15.17 38.64 -6.34
C THR A 858 -15.34 37.29 -5.63
N CYS A 859 -15.68 36.23 -6.37
CA CYS A 859 -15.86 34.90 -5.78
C CYS A 859 -14.54 34.26 -5.36
N ALA A 860 -13.45 34.39 -6.11
CA ALA A 860 -12.14 33.85 -5.72
C ALA A 860 -11.56 34.57 -4.49
N HIS A 861 -11.67 35.89 -4.42
CA HIS A 861 -11.21 36.65 -3.26
C HIS A 861 -12.07 36.36 -2.01
N ALA A 862 -13.40 36.34 -2.13
CA ALA A 862 -14.29 35.94 -1.04
C ALA A 862 -14.06 34.49 -0.59
N TYR A 863 -13.64 33.59 -1.49
CA TYR A 863 -13.25 32.24 -1.13
C TYR A 863 -12.02 32.21 -0.22
N VAL A 864 -10.98 33.00 -0.53
CA VAL A 864 -9.78 33.14 0.31
C VAL A 864 -10.14 33.63 1.71
N LEU A 865 -10.98 34.67 1.81
CA LEU A 865 -11.36 35.24 3.11
C LEU A 865 -12.10 34.23 4.01
N ARG A 866 -13.06 33.47 3.45
CA ARG A 866 -13.85 32.46 4.20
C ARG A 866 -13.04 31.24 4.62
N ASN A 867 -12.03 30.86 3.84
CA ASN A 867 -11.14 29.73 4.11
C ASN A 867 -9.85 30.15 4.85
N CYS A 868 -9.81 31.38 5.36
CA CYS A 868 -8.73 31.89 6.19
C CYS A 868 -9.22 32.01 7.64
N ASP A 869 -8.76 31.11 8.52
CA ASP A 869 -9.19 31.04 9.93
C ASP A 869 -9.07 32.35 10.70
N TYR A 870 -8.11 33.20 10.33
CA TYR A 870 -7.92 34.53 10.92
C TYR A 870 -9.16 35.43 10.79
N PHE A 871 -9.97 35.28 9.75
CA PHE A 871 -11.15 36.12 9.51
C PHE A 871 -12.46 35.53 10.07
N ARG A 872 -12.52 34.24 10.42
CA ARG A 872 -13.71 33.60 11.02
C ARG A 872 -14.24 34.30 12.30
N PRO A 873 -13.38 34.81 13.22
CA PRO A 873 -13.83 35.62 14.36
C PRO A 873 -14.44 36.96 13.94
N PHE A 874 -13.95 37.57 12.86
CA PHE A 874 -14.42 38.86 12.38
C PHE A 874 -15.79 38.75 11.69
N GLU A 875 -16.06 37.69 10.91
CA GLU A 875 -17.43 37.40 10.42
C GLU A 875 -18.42 37.27 11.60
N SER A 876 -18.02 36.56 12.65
CA SER A 876 -18.82 36.37 13.87
C SER A 876 -19.09 37.67 14.65
N MET A 877 -18.17 38.64 14.60
CA MET A 877 -18.35 39.97 15.20
C MET A 877 -19.19 40.89 14.31
N LEU A 878 -19.00 40.83 12.98
CA LEU A 878 -19.65 41.69 12.02
C LEU A 878 -21.18 41.52 12.05
N ASP A 879 -21.66 40.28 12.12
CA ASP A 879 -23.09 39.95 12.10
C ASP A 879 -23.82 40.36 13.41
N ALA A 880 -23.06 40.54 14.49
CA ALA A 880 -23.53 41.06 15.77
C ALA A 880 -23.49 42.60 15.82
N GLN A 881 -22.37 43.22 15.43
CA GLN A 881 -22.17 44.68 15.56
C GLN A 881 -22.99 45.49 14.55
N ILE A 882 -23.13 45.03 13.30
CA ILE A 882 -23.95 45.73 12.28
C ILE A 882 -25.42 45.84 12.71
N ARG A 883 -25.90 44.92 13.56
CA ARG A 883 -27.33 44.74 13.84
C ARG A 883 -27.84 45.54 15.05
N ASP A 884 -26.95 46.08 15.89
CA ASP A 884 -27.31 46.69 17.19
C ASP A 884 -26.79 48.14 17.39
N GLU A 885 -25.67 48.54 16.75
CA GLU A 885 -24.86 49.65 17.30
C GLU A 885 -24.91 51.02 16.55
N TYR A 886 -25.14 51.10 15.23
CA TYR A 886 -24.98 52.39 14.48
C TYR A 886 -26.11 52.75 13.47
N PRO A 887 -27.04 53.65 13.85
CA PRO A 887 -28.00 54.27 12.91
C PRO A 887 -27.52 55.58 12.26
N GLU A 888 -26.60 56.34 12.88
CA GLU A 888 -26.14 57.66 12.43
C GLU A 888 -24.62 57.84 12.68
N LEU A 889 -23.79 57.37 11.75
CA LEU A 889 -22.37 57.75 11.60
C LEU A 889 -22.06 57.95 10.10
N SER A 890 -20.99 58.68 9.79
CA SER A 890 -20.56 58.94 8.41
C SER A 890 -19.41 58.05 7.94
N ASP A 891 -19.31 57.82 6.62
CA ASP A 891 -18.35 56.88 6.02
C ASP A 891 -16.88 57.21 6.40
N ASP A 892 -16.54 58.50 6.54
CA ASP A 892 -15.21 58.97 6.92
C ASP A 892 -14.80 58.56 8.36
N GLU A 893 -15.76 58.34 9.26
CA GLU A 893 -15.50 58.04 10.68
C GLU A 893 -15.23 56.54 10.92
N VAL A 894 -15.80 55.68 10.08
CA VAL A 894 -15.54 54.23 10.07
C VAL A 894 -14.10 53.95 9.63
N GLU A 895 -13.62 54.67 8.61
CA GLU A 895 -12.29 54.48 8.05
C GLU A 895 -11.17 54.89 9.02
N ALA A 896 -11.36 55.98 9.76
CA ALA A 896 -10.40 56.45 10.77
C ALA A 896 -10.11 55.37 11.84
N THR A 897 -11.13 54.61 12.24
CA THR A 897 -11.06 53.63 13.35
C THR A 897 -10.22 52.40 13.01
N ARG A 898 -10.01 52.09 11.71
CA ARG A 898 -9.16 50.98 11.24
C ARG A 898 -7.67 51.22 11.49
N SER A 899 -7.24 52.47 11.66
CA SER A 899 -5.83 52.89 11.63
C SER A 899 -5.00 52.57 12.88
N HIS A 900 -5.54 51.89 13.89
CA HIS A 900 -4.94 51.76 15.23
C HIS A 900 -4.82 50.32 15.77
N GLN A 901 -4.77 49.30 14.90
CA GLN A 901 -4.35 47.94 15.26
C GLN A 901 -3.15 47.50 14.42
N ASN A 902 -2.15 46.87 15.05
CA ASN A 902 -1.01 46.25 14.35
C ASN A 902 -1.44 44.93 13.73
N PHE A 903 -1.98 44.97 12.51
CA PHE A 903 -2.20 43.77 11.71
C PHE A 903 -0.87 43.23 11.14
N PRO A 904 -0.73 41.91 10.94
CA PRO A 904 0.37 41.35 10.16
C PRO A 904 0.42 41.93 8.73
N PRO A 905 1.61 42.11 8.10
CA PRO A 905 1.72 42.69 6.76
C PRO A 905 0.85 42.00 5.70
N TRP A 906 0.73 40.67 5.79
CA TRP A 906 -0.09 39.86 4.88
C TRP A 906 -1.60 40.15 4.98
N VAL A 907 -2.10 40.71 6.09
CA VAL A 907 -3.51 41.13 6.23
C VAL A 907 -3.78 42.37 5.36
N HIS A 908 -2.82 43.29 5.26
CA HIS A 908 -2.96 44.46 4.39
C HIS A 908 -2.99 44.05 2.92
N GLU A 909 -2.10 43.14 2.50
CA GLU A 909 -2.08 42.55 1.16
C GLU A 909 -3.42 41.87 0.83
N LEU A 910 -4.01 41.14 1.79
CA LEU A 910 -5.34 40.55 1.64
C LEU A 910 -6.46 41.57 1.51
N VAL A 911 -6.41 42.68 2.24
CA VAL A 911 -7.44 43.74 2.19
C VAL A 911 -7.33 44.60 0.93
N GLU A 912 -6.13 44.78 0.38
CA GLU A 912 -5.92 45.44 -0.93
C GLU A 912 -6.38 44.57 -2.11
N GLY A 913 -6.47 43.26 -1.91
CA GLY A 913 -6.99 42.29 -2.88
C GLY A 913 -5.94 41.77 -3.86
N PRO A 914 -6.22 40.68 -4.59
CA PRO A 914 -5.24 40.06 -5.48
C PRO A 914 -5.12 40.78 -6.83
N GLU A 915 -4.06 40.47 -7.58
CA GLU A 915 -3.97 40.88 -9.00
C GLU A 915 -5.11 40.30 -9.84
N ASN A 916 -5.82 41.16 -10.58
CA ASN A 916 -6.89 40.76 -11.50
C ASN A 916 -6.36 40.06 -12.79
N LYS A 917 -5.04 40.10 -13.03
CA LYS A 917 -4.36 39.42 -14.14
C LYS A 917 -3.63 38.20 -13.61
N VAL A 918 -4.28 37.04 -13.67
CA VAL A 918 -3.80 35.80 -13.05
C VAL A 918 -3.01 34.92 -14.00
N LYS A 919 -2.16 34.05 -13.44
CA LYS A 919 -1.50 32.98 -14.19
C LYS A 919 -2.38 31.73 -14.17
N SER A 920 -2.36 30.96 -15.25
CA SER A 920 -3.02 29.66 -15.35
C SER A 920 -2.06 28.58 -15.81
N TRP A 921 -2.09 27.45 -15.12
CA TRP A 921 -1.22 26.31 -15.33
C TRP A 921 -2.00 25.14 -15.95
N PRO A 922 -1.37 24.33 -16.83
CA PRO A 922 -2.04 23.18 -17.43
C PRO A 922 -2.12 21.96 -16.50
N MET A 923 -1.23 21.86 -15.50
CA MET A 923 -1.08 20.73 -14.58
C MET A 923 -0.72 21.20 -13.15
N TYR A 924 -1.09 20.43 -12.13
CA TYR A 924 -0.75 20.67 -10.71
C TYR A 924 -0.58 19.34 -9.95
N PHE A 925 0.36 19.29 -9.00
CA PHE A 925 0.66 18.13 -8.16
C PHE A 925 0.39 18.47 -6.70
N THR A 926 -0.36 17.63 -5.97
CA THR A 926 -0.68 17.81 -4.54
C THR A 926 -1.35 16.53 -4.00
N ARG A 927 -1.17 16.20 -2.73
CA ARG A 927 -1.71 14.99 -2.07
C ARG A 927 -1.55 13.73 -2.92
N GLY A 928 -0.36 13.49 -3.47
CA GLY A 928 -0.06 12.37 -4.36
C GLY A 928 -0.84 12.30 -5.68
N TYR A 929 -1.66 13.29 -6.00
CA TYR A 929 -2.43 13.40 -7.23
C TYR A 929 -1.69 14.24 -8.30
N MET A 930 -1.99 13.96 -9.57
CA MET A 930 -1.65 14.80 -10.72
C MET A 930 -2.95 15.31 -11.32
N PHE A 931 -3.28 16.57 -11.14
CA PHE A 931 -4.44 17.20 -11.77
C PHE A 931 -4.07 17.88 -13.09
N HIS A 932 -4.92 17.75 -14.10
CA HIS A 932 -4.84 18.48 -15.37
C HIS A 932 -6.03 19.42 -15.53
N THR A 933 -5.86 20.50 -16.28
CA THR A 933 -7.01 21.17 -16.90
C THR A 933 -7.64 20.28 -17.98
N ARG A 934 -8.97 20.30 -18.12
CA ARG A 934 -9.73 19.56 -19.14
C ARG A 934 -9.26 19.86 -20.55
N ASN A 935 -8.87 21.11 -20.83
CA ASN A 935 -8.31 21.48 -22.14
C ASN A 935 -6.97 20.76 -22.42
N HIS A 936 -6.07 20.68 -21.43
CA HIS A 936 -4.80 19.95 -21.53
C HIS A 936 -4.97 18.43 -21.56
N GLY A 937 -5.98 17.91 -20.86
CA GLY A 937 -6.34 16.49 -20.86
C GLY A 937 -7.09 16.01 -22.11
N ARG A 938 -7.78 16.90 -22.85
CA ARG A 938 -8.73 16.50 -23.91
C ARG A 938 -8.12 15.61 -24.99
N THR A 939 -6.89 15.89 -25.41
CA THR A 939 -6.15 15.16 -26.45
C THR A 939 -5.26 14.03 -25.91
N ARG A 940 -5.20 13.82 -24.60
CA ARG A 940 -4.40 12.76 -23.98
C ARG A 940 -5.21 11.46 -23.85
N LYS A 941 -4.48 10.33 -23.79
CA LYS A 941 -5.04 9.01 -23.43
C LYS A 941 -5.52 8.95 -21.97
N THR A 942 -5.00 9.80 -21.08
CA THR A 942 -5.29 9.77 -19.63
C THR A 942 -6.25 10.88 -19.19
N MET A 943 -7.13 10.58 -18.23
CA MET A 943 -8.10 11.52 -17.65
C MET A 943 -7.67 11.92 -16.22
N ASN A 944 -7.07 13.10 -16.11
CA ASN A 944 -6.58 13.67 -14.85
C ASN A 944 -7.35 14.94 -14.42
N TYR A 945 -8.49 15.23 -15.06
CA TYR A 945 -9.24 16.48 -14.91
C TYR A 945 -10.61 16.30 -14.24
N GLY A 946 -10.93 15.10 -13.76
CA GLY A 946 -12.10 14.85 -12.92
C GLY A 946 -11.76 15.06 -11.45
N VAL A 947 -12.67 15.72 -10.73
CA VAL A 947 -12.53 16.03 -9.30
C VAL A 947 -13.80 15.68 -8.53
N CYS A 948 -13.60 15.19 -7.31
CA CYS A 948 -14.60 15.04 -6.26
C CYS A 948 -14.21 15.94 -5.07
N VAL A 949 -15.21 16.48 -4.37
CA VAL A 949 -15.06 17.18 -3.09
C VAL A 949 -16.12 16.65 -2.13
N ARG A 950 -15.71 16.21 -0.94
CA ARG A 950 -16.61 15.73 0.11
C ARG A 950 -17.49 16.88 0.61
N GLY A 951 -18.80 16.65 0.71
CA GLY A 951 -19.76 17.68 1.12
C GLY A 951 -19.70 17.99 2.61
N GLN A 952 -19.09 19.11 3.00
CA GLN A 952 -19.13 19.63 4.38
C GLN A 952 -20.29 20.61 4.57
N ASN A 953 -21.17 20.39 5.57
CA ASN A 953 -22.00 21.47 6.10
C ASN A 953 -22.57 21.24 7.52
N TYR A 954 -22.77 22.34 8.25
CA TYR A 954 -22.97 22.38 9.70
C TYR A 954 -24.44 22.20 10.18
N SER A 955 -25.25 21.35 9.52
CA SER A 955 -26.66 21.17 9.92
C SER A 955 -27.26 19.79 9.64
N GLU A 956 -27.64 19.09 10.73
CA GLU A 956 -28.67 18.03 10.80
C GLU A 956 -28.64 16.90 9.74
N ALA A 957 -27.64 16.03 9.84
CA ALA A 957 -27.83 14.58 9.88
C ALA A 957 -28.73 13.87 8.82
N SER A 958 -28.75 14.33 7.56
CA SER A 958 -29.36 13.57 6.47
C SER A 958 -28.58 13.67 5.15
N HIS A 959 -27.80 12.61 4.86
CA HIS A 959 -27.12 12.31 3.60
C HIS A 959 -26.12 13.36 3.09
N GLU A 960 -24.84 13.04 3.23
CA GLU A 960 -23.73 13.68 2.52
C GLU A 960 -23.91 13.51 0.99
N GLU A 961 -23.93 14.61 0.23
CA GLU A 961 -23.87 14.58 -1.25
C GLU A 961 -22.44 15.00 -1.70
N ASP A 962 -21.66 14.05 -2.22
CA ASP A 962 -20.35 14.31 -2.85
C ASP A 962 -20.50 15.22 -4.09
N PHE A 963 -19.63 16.22 -4.23
CA PHE A 963 -19.62 17.13 -5.36
C PHE A 963 -18.65 16.68 -6.45
N PHE A 964 -19.18 16.28 -7.61
CA PHE A 964 -18.42 15.81 -8.77
C PHE A 964 -18.35 16.87 -9.87
N GLY A 965 -17.16 17.15 -10.41
CA GLY A 965 -16.96 18.11 -11.50
C GLY A 965 -15.71 17.88 -12.37
N THR A 966 -15.44 18.80 -13.28
CA THR A 966 -14.19 18.83 -14.08
C THR A 966 -13.41 20.12 -13.92
N VAL A 967 -12.08 20.00 -13.73
CA VAL A 967 -11.16 21.14 -13.63
C VAL A 967 -10.96 21.79 -15.00
N GLU A 968 -11.48 23.00 -15.20
CA GLU A 968 -11.35 23.74 -16.46
C GLU A 968 -10.08 24.60 -16.51
N LYS A 969 -9.71 25.21 -15.38
CA LYS A 969 -8.48 25.99 -15.20
C LYS A 969 -7.85 25.66 -13.85
N ILE A 970 -6.53 25.70 -13.79
CA ILE A 970 -5.76 25.81 -12.55
C ILE A 970 -5.22 27.24 -12.54
N ILE A 971 -5.45 28.00 -11.48
CA ILE A 971 -5.24 29.45 -11.43
C ILE A 971 -4.36 29.79 -10.23
N GLU A 972 -3.26 30.49 -10.47
CA GLU A 972 -2.40 31.08 -9.44
C GLU A 972 -2.79 32.55 -9.25
N LEU A 973 -3.30 32.87 -8.06
CA LEU A 973 -3.57 34.22 -7.59
C LEU A 973 -2.38 34.72 -6.77
N GLU A 974 -1.99 35.97 -7.00
CA GLU A 974 -0.86 36.65 -6.35
C GLU A 974 -1.41 37.93 -5.71
N TYR A 975 -1.17 38.11 -4.41
CA TYR A 975 -1.49 39.32 -3.65
C TYR A 975 -0.20 40.14 -3.52
N PRO A 976 -0.06 41.27 -4.24
CA PRO A 976 1.21 41.97 -4.34
C PRO A 976 1.54 42.72 -3.04
N GLY A 977 2.78 42.61 -2.55
CA GLY A 977 3.20 43.33 -1.35
C GLY A 977 4.61 43.00 -0.86
N LEU A 978 4.78 43.01 0.47
CA LEU A 978 6.05 42.71 1.17
C LEU A 978 6.22 41.21 1.45
N VAL A 979 5.10 40.49 1.65
CA VAL A 979 5.04 39.03 1.81
C VAL A 979 4.78 38.35 0.47
N ASN A 980 4.00 39.00 -0.40
CA ASN A 980 3.65 38.59 -1.76
C ASN A 980 2.97 37.20 -1.80
N LEU A 981 1.83 37.09 -1.13
CA LEU A 981 1.11 35.83 -0.93
C LEU A 981 0.70 35.19 -2.26
N LYS A 982 0.87 33.87 -2.37
CA LYS A 982 0.46 33.09 -3.55
C LYS A 982 -0.42 31.91 -3.16
N ILE A 983 -1.42 31.65 -3.99
CA ILE A 983 -2.40 30.60 -3.76
C ILE A 983 -2.89 30.02 -5.09
N THR A 984 -3.02 28.69 -5.17
CA THR A 984 -3.47 28.00 -6.38
C THR A 984 -4.85 27.38 -6.20
N PHE A 985 -5.77 27.75 -7.11
CA PHE A 985 -7.14 27.27 -7.17
C PHE A 985 -7.38 26.37 -8.37
N PHE A 986 -8.31 25.44 -8.22
CA PHE A 986 -8.99 24.83 -9.36
C PHE A 986 -10.30 25.59 -9.62
N TYR A 987 -10.53 25.94 -10.89
CA TYR A 987 -11.83 26.39 -11.40
C TYR A 987 -12.54 25.18 -12.00
N CYS A 988 -13.73 24.85 -11.51
CA CYS A 988 -14.43 23.59 -11.80
C CYS A 988 -15.81 23.79 -12.47
N GLU A 989 -16.14 22.92 -13.41
CA GLU A 989 -17.51 22.73 -13.93
C GLU A 989 -18.20 21.58 -13.16
N TRP A 990 -19.13 21.91 -12.25
CA TRP A 990 -19.82 20.94 -11.39
C TRP A 990 -21.05 20.28 -12.03
N PHE A 991 -21.19 18.97 -11.86
CA PHE A 991 -22.42 18.23 -12.14
C PHE A 991 -23.52 18.57 -11.11
N ASP A 992 -24.75 18.16 -11.38
CA ASP A 992 -25.90 18.35 -10.47
C ASP A 992 -25.85 17.27 -9.37
N PRO A 993 -25.51 17.59 -8.11
CA PRO A 993 -25.23 16.57 -7.09
C PRO A 993 -26.47 15.79 -6.67
N LYS A 994 -27.67 16.36 -6.88
CA LYS A 994 -28.90 15.83 -6.33
C LYS A 994 -29.20 14.40 -6.77
N VAL A 995 -29.26 13.48 -5.81
CA VAL A 995 -29.59 12.07 -6.04
C VAL A 995 -30.98 11.91 -6.68
N GLY A 996 -31.09 11.00 -7.64
CA GLY A 996 -32.29 10.75 -8.44
C GLY A 996 -32.55 11.77 -9.57
N LYS A 997 -31.78 12.87 -9.64
CA LYS A 997 -31.93 13.95 -10.63
C LYS A 997 -30.68 14.11 -11.49
N GLY A 998 -29.54 14.31 -10.84
CA GLY A 998 -28.23 14.49 -11.46
C GLY A 998 -27.25 13.37 -11.13
N ILE A 999 -27.29 12.83 -9.91
CA ILE A 999 -26.64 11.57 -9.52
C ILE A 999 -27.65 10.42 -9.53
N ARG A 1000 -27.20 9.20 -9.84
CA ARG A 1000 -27.86 7.93 -9.44
C ARG A 1000 -26.82 6.97 -8.87
N ILE A 1001 -27.25 6.05 -8.02
CA ILE A 1001 -26.43 4.97 -7.46
C ILE A 1001 -27.11 3.65 -7.83
N SER A 1002 -26.35 2.62 -8.21
CA SER A 1002 -26.86 1.29 -8.53
C SER A 1002 -26.86 0.36 -7.31
N ASP A 1003 -27.62 -0.74 -7.39
CA ASP A 1003 -27.68 -1.79 -6.35
C ASP A 1003 -26.29 -2.40 -6.02
N GLY A 1004 -25.31 -2.27 -6.92
CA GLY A 1004 -23.91 -2.71 -6.74
C GLY A 1004 -22.93 -1.60 -6.32
N GLY A 1005 -23.44 -0.42 -5.91
CA GLY A 1005 -22.64 0.72 -5.45
C GLY A 1005 -22.09 1.63 -6.54
N VAL A 1006 -22.33 1.34 -7.84
CA VAL A 1006 -21.84 2.18 -8.94
C VAL A 1006 -22.54 3.54 -8.92
N VAL A 1007 -21.78 4.62 -8.76
CA VAL A 1007 -22.25 6.00 -8.78
C VAL A 1007 -22.13 6.59 -10.19
N ASP A 1008 -23.21 7.15 -10.72
CA ASP A 1008 -23.22 7.83 -12.02
C ASP A 1008 -23.65 9.30 -11.93
N VAL A 1009 -23.02 10.16 -12.73
CA VAL A 1009 -23.49 11.52 -13.03
C VAL A 1009 -24.13 11.63 -14.40
N LEU A 1010 -25.21 12.42 -14.49
CA LEU A 1010 -25.90 12.74 -15.73
C LEU A 1010 -25.16 13.84 -16.50
N GLN A 1011 -24.49 13.47 -17.59
CA GLN A 1011 -23.56 14.35 -18.35
C GLN A 1011 -24.15 15.70 -18.77
N SER A 1012 -25.48 15.77 -18.96
CA SER A 1012 -26.21 16.97 -19.40
C SER A 1012 -26.83 17.80 -18.26
N LYS A 1013 -26.51 17.51 -17.00
CA LYS A 1013 -26.90 18.29 -15.84
C LYS A 1013 -25.70 18.96 -15.18
N ARG A 1014 -25.97 20.09 -14.50
CA ARG A 1014 -24.99 20.95 -13.85
C ARG A 1014 -25.56 21.46 -12.54
N TYR A 1015 -24.66 21.76 -11.61
CA TYR A 1015 -24.98 22.57 -10.44
C TYR A 1015 -25.51 23.95 -10.87
N GLN A 1016 -26.36 24.56 -10.06
CA GLN A 1016 -27.05 25.82 -10.42
C GLN A 1016 -26.51 27.05 -9.68
N ASN A 1017 -25.78 26.85 -8.57
CA ASN A 1017 -25.09 27.93 -7.87
C ASN A 1017 -23.72 28.16 -8.51
N TYR A 1018 -23.23 29.39 -8.42
CA TYR A 1018 -21.92 29.76 -8.95
C TYR A 1018 -20.86 29.66 -7.85
N GLU A 1019 -20.32 28.45 -7.69
CA GLU A 1019 -19.30 28.12 -6.69
C GLU A 1019 -18.15 27.35 -7.38
N PRO A 1020 -17.39 27.98 -8.30
CA PRO A 1020 -16.46 27.27 -9.17
C PRO A 1020 -15.07 27.02 -8.56
N PHE A 1021 -14.72 27.65 -7.44
CA PHE A 1021 -13.36 27.62 -6.87
C PHE A 1021 -13.21 26.63 -5.71
N ILE A 1022 -12.12 25.87 -5.73
CA ILE A 1022 -11.64 25.02 -4.62
C ILE A 1022 -10.10 25.03 -4.57
N LEU A 1023 -9.53 24.70 -3.42
CA LEU A 1023 -8.10 24.43 -3.26
C LEU A 1023 -7.76 23.06 -3.84
N GLY A 1024 -6.52 22.90 -4.33
CA GLY A 1024 -6.02 21.60 -4.78
C GLY A 1024 -6.00 20.53 -3.67
N SER A 1025 -5.84 20.95 -2.41
CA SER A 1025 -5.85 20.07 -1.25
C SER A 1025 -7.24 19.52 -0.89
N GLN A 1026 -8.32 20.21 -1.25
CA GLN A 1026 -9.71 19.77 -1.04
C GLN A 1026 -10.20 18.83 -2.17
N ALA A 1027 -9.42 18.69 -3.24
CA ALA A 1027 -9.77 17.93 -4.42
C ALA A 1027 -9.27 16.48 -4.32
N ASP A 1028 -10.19 15.52 -4.33
CA ASP A 1028 -9.88 14.10 -4.57
C ASP A 1028 -10.07 13.81 -6.07
N GLN A 1029 -9.21 12.99 -6.67
CA GLN A 1029 -9.28 12.72 -8.11
C GLN A 1029 -10.34 11.66 -8.46
N VAL A 1030 -11.05 11.86 -9.58
CA VAL A 1030 -11.96 10.87 -10.17
C VAL A 1030 -11.78 10.76 -11.68
N CYS A 1031 -12.20 9.64 -12.27
CA CYS A 1031 -12.44 9.56 -13.72
C CYS A 1031 -13.92 9.25 -14.03
N TYR A 1032 -14.36 9.70 -15.21
CA TYR A 1032 -15.73 9.57 -15.70
C TYR A 1032 -15.77 8.66 -16.93
N LEU A 1033 -16.45 7.53 -16.82
CA LEU A 1033 -16.50 6.49 -17.84
C LEU A 1033 -17.90 6.41 -18.44
N SER A 1034 -18.02 6.49 -19.76
CA SER A 1034 -19.30 6.25 -20.44
C SER A 1034 -19.66 4.77 -20.44
N TYR A 1035 -20.91 4.40 -20.74
CA TYR A 1035 -21.31 3.01 -20.92
C TYR A 1035 -21.10 2.55 -22.38
N PRO A 1036 -20.59 1.33 -22.64
CA PRO A 1036 -20.57 0.78 -24.00
C PRO A 1036 -22.01 0.56 -24.49
N ASN A 1037 -22.33 1.01 -25.70
CA ASN A 1037 -23.72 1.20 -26.13
C ASN A 1037 -23.94 0.82 -27.60
N THR A 1038 -24.72 -0.25 -27.86
CA THR A 1038 -25.04 -0.66 -29.24
C THR A 1038 -26.01 0.29 -29.98
N LYS A 1039 -26.64 1.22 -29.26
CA LYS A 1039 -27.56 2.26 -29.74
C LYS A 1039 -27.29 3.53 -28.93
N ARG A 1040 -27.42 4.73 -29.52
CA ARG A 1040 -27.24 5.98 -28.76
C ARG A 1040 -28.31 6.09 -27.65
N PRO A 1041 -27.94 6.28 -26.37
CA PRO A 1041 -28.90 6.39 -25.27
C PRO A 1041 -29.64 7.74 -25.30
N ARG A 1042 -30.80 7.81 -24.63
CA ARG A 1042 -31.59 9.06 -24.50
C ARG A 1042 -31.03 10.04 -23.46
N LYS A 1043 -30.22 9.53 -22.53
CA LYS A 1043 -29.48 10.27 -21.49
C LYS A 1043 -28.10 9.63 -21.41
N THR A 1044 -27.03 10.42 -21.49
CA THR A 1044 -25.68 9.91 -21.22
C THR A 1044 -25.41 10.00 -19.73
N TRP A 1045 -25.36 8.85 -19.07
CA TRP A 1045 -24.80 8.72 -17.73
C TRP A 1045 -23.31 8.39 -17.85
N LEU A 1046 -22.51 8.89 -16.91
CA LEU A 1046 -21.09 8.57 -16.78
C LEU A 1046 -20.86 7.96 -15.39
N SER A 1047 -20.34 6.75 -15.37
CA SER A 1047 -19.89 6.05 -14.16
C SER A 1047 -18.67 6.74 -13.59
N ILE A 1048 -18.63 6.90 -12.28
CA ILE A 1048 -17.53 7.50 -11.53
C ILE A 1048 -16.66 6.39 -10.94
N CYS A 1049 -15.35 6.50 -11.16
CA CYS A 1049 -14.36 5.77 -10.36
C CYS A 1049 -13.58 6.79 -9.53
N LYS A 1050 -13.64 6.67 -8.19
CA LYS A 1050 -12.72 7.37 -7.29
C LYS A 1050 -11.29 6.86 -7.50
N VAL A 1051 -10.29 7.67 -7.15
CA VAL A 1051 -8.87 7.42 -7.45
C VAL A 1051 -8.02 7.73 -6.21
N ASN A 1052 -7.02 6.88 -5.95
CA ASN A 1052 -6.08 7.06 -4.83
C ASN A 1052 -4.98 8.10 -5.08
N PRO A 1053 -4.47 8.75 -4.02
CA PRO A 1053 -3.18 9.45 -4.03
C PRO A 1053 -1.99 8.48 -4.19
N ARG A 1054 -0.80 8.97 -4.56
CA ARG A 1054 0.43 8.15 -4.72
C ARG A 1054 1.69 8.74 -4.09
N ASN A 1055 2.53 7.84 -3.56
CA ASN A 1055 3.86 8.05 -2.98
C ASN A 1055 3.90 9.04 -1.80
N VAL A 1056 2.80 9.19 -1.06
CA VAL A 1056 2.73 10.06 0.12
C VAL A 1056 3.14 9.26 1.36
N VAL A 1057 4.16 9.74 2.06
CA VAL A 1057 4.46 9.41 3.47
C VAL A 1057 4.13 10.66 4.26
N GLN A 1058 3.05 10.63 5.05
CA GLN A 1058 2.64 11.76 5.88
C GLN A 1058 3.12 11.58 7.31
N GLY A 1059 3.81 12.60 7.84
CA GLY A 1059 4.28 12.62 9.22
C GLY A 1059 3.25 13.22 10.17
N LYS A 1060 3.09 12.56 11.33
CA LYS A 1060 2.09 12.81 12.40
C LYS A 1060 0.64 12.51 11.99
N PHE A 1061 0.02 11.60 12.75
CA PHE A 1061 -1.33 11.10 12.52
C PHE A 1061 -2.41 12.03 13.08
N THR A 1062 -3.21 12.62 12.19
CA THR A 1062 -4.62 12.97 12.44
C THR A 1062 -5.40 12.75 11.14
N GLU A 1063 -6.25 11.73 11.12
CA GLU A 1063 -7.24 11.38 10.07
C GLU A 1063 -6.76 11.29 8.59
N ASN A 1064 -6.67 10.03 8.13
CA ASN A 1064 -6.80 9.54 6.74
C ASN A 1064 -5.61 9.56 5.73
N ASP A 1065 -5.47 8.39 5.08
CA ASP A 1065 -4.82 8.08 3.79
C ASP A 1065 -3.28 8.10 3.63
N MET A 1066 -2.65 7.01 4.10
CA MET A 1066 -1.35 6.50 3.60
C MET A 1066 -1.44 5.96 2.15
N VAL A 1067 -0.30 5.59 1.54
CA VAL A 1067 -0.27 5.02 0.17
C VAL A 1067 0.16 3.55 0.12
N ILE A 1068 -0.74 2.73 -0.43
CA ILE A 1068 -0.47 1.49 -1.18
C ILE A 1068 -1.52 1.33 -2.31
N LEU A 1069 -1.31 0.38 -3.23
CA LEU A 1069 -1.92 0.26 -4.57
C LEU A 1069 -3.45 0.11 -4.67
N GLN A 1070 -4.18 -0.11 -3.57
CA GLN A 1070 -5.63 -0.35 -3.54
C GLN A 1070 -6.37 0.65 -2.64
N GLN A 1071 -7.69 0.78 -2.77
CA GLN A 1071 -8.43 1.98 -2.36
C GLN A 1071 -8.98 1.96 -0.92
N SER A 1072 -9.06 3.15 -0.33
CA SER A 1072 -10.00 3.50 0.74
C SER A 1072 -11.39 3.60 0.12
N VAL A 1073 -12.17 2.53 0.21
CA VAL A 1073 -13.48 2.41 -0.44
C VAL A 1073 -14.57 2.99 0.45
N ASP A 1074 -14.63 4.32 0.46
CA ASP A 1074 -15.80 5.11 0.86
C ASP A 1074 -16.88 5.06 -0.26
N GLU A 1075 -17.26 3.83 -0.64
CA GLU A 1075 -18.48 3.51 -1.37
C GLU A 1075 -19.50 2.92 -0.37
N ALA A 1076 -20.78 2.89 -0.75
CA ALA A 1076 -21.86 2.44 0.11
C ALA A 1076 -21.61 1.02 0.66
N PRO A 1077 -22.02 0.71 1.91
CA PRO A 1077 -21.80 -0.61 2.49
C PRO A 1077 -22.40 -1.70 1.59
N PRO A 1078 -21.74 -2.88 1.44
CA PRO A 1078 -22.17 -3.89 0.50
C PRO A 1078 -23.64 -4.27 0.71
N SER A 1079 -24.41 -4.38 -0.37
CA SER A 1079 -25.77 -4.90 -0.32
C SER A 1079 -25.76 -6.43 -0.18
N MET A 1080 -26.83 -7.01 0.37
CA MET A 1080 -27.05 -8.46 0.20
C MET A 1080 -27.28 -8.78 -1.28
N ILE A 1081 -26.57 -9.78 -1.81
CA ILE A 1081 -26.76 -10.25 -3.18
C ILE A 1081 -28.00 -11.14 -3.27
N GLU A 1082 -29.06 -10.62 -3.90
CA GLU A 1082 -30.31 -11.36 -4.11
C GLU A 1082 -30.18 -12.53 -5.11
N GLU A 1083 -31.18 -13.42 -5.11
CA GLU A 1083 -31.27 -14.50 -6.09
C GLU A 1083 -31.64 -13.97 -7.48
N VAL A 1084 -30.76 -14.19 -8.46
CA VAL A 1084 -31.00 -13.82 -9.86
C VAL A 1084 -32.01 -14.77 -10.50
N ILE A 1085 -33.16 -14.25 -10.92
CA ILE A 1085 -34.19 -15.00 -11.66
C ILE A 1085 -33.78 -15.19 -13.12
N VAL A 1086 -33.99 -16.40 -13.65
CA VAL A 1086 -33.65 -16.78 -15.02
C VAL A 1086 -34.82 -17.55 -15.65
N GLU A 1087 -35.51 -16.95 -16.63
CA GLU A 1087 -36.67 -17.56 -17.29
C GLU A 1087 -36.29 -18.45 -18.49
N SER A 1088 -35.24 -18.06 -19.21
CA SER A 1088 -34.67 -18.76 -20.37
C SER A 1088 -33.16 -18.54 -20.41
N LEU A 1089 -32.39 -19.53 -20.88
CA LEU A 1089 -30.96 -19.44 -21.10
C LEU A 1089 -30.57 -19.16 -22.56
N VAL A 1090 -31.55 -19.00 -23.46
CA VAL A 1090 -31.38 -18.69 -24.89
C VAL A 1090 -31.93 -17.31 -25.22
N ASP A 1091 -31.21 -16.53 -26.02
CA ASP A 1091 -31.73 -15.29 -26.62
C ASP A 1091 -32.43 -15.58 -27.95
N GLY A 1092 -33.77 -15.61 -27.92
CA GLY A 1092 -34.62 -15.84 -29.08
C GLY A 1092 -34.59 -14.75 -30.17
N ASN A 1093 -33.81 -13.67 -29.99
CA ASN A 1093 -33.55 -12.67 -31.03
C ASN A 1093 -32.39 -13.06 -31.96
N HIS A 1094 -31.60 -14.07 -31.61
CA HIS A 1094 -30.44 -14.55 -32.37
C HIS A 1094 -30.68 -15.95 -32.96
N GLN A 1095 -29.92 -16.30 -34.01
CA GLN A 1095 -30.03 -17.59 -34.71
C GLN A 1095 -29.05 -18.62 -34.17
N ASP A 1096 -29.33 -19.92 -34.38
CA ASP A 1096 -28.40 -21.00 -34.02
C ASP A 1096 -27.10 -20.87 -34.83
N GLU A 1097 -25.98 -20.67 -34.15
CA GLU A 1097 -24.65 -20.61 -34.76
C GLU A 1097 -23.90 -21.94 -34.58
N PRO A 1098 -22.94 -22.28 -35.46
CA PRO A 1098 -21.96 -23.30 -35.17
C PRO A 1098 -21.18 -22.92 -33.91
N ILE A 1099 -21.09 -23.84 -32.95
CA ILE A 1099 -20.16 -23.70 -31.82
C ILE A 1099 -18.80 -24.30 -32.23
N ASP A 1100 -17.72 -23.81 -31.62
CA ASP A 1100 -16.36 -24.26 -31.91
C ASP A 1100 -16.24 -25.78 -31.67
N PHE A 1101 -15.72 -26.46 -32.70
CA PHE A 1101 -15.37 -27.87 -32.64
C PHE A 1101 -13.87 -27.96 -32.37
N ASP A 1102 -13.50 -28.28 -31.14
CA ASP A 1102 -12.13 -28.67 -30.81
C ASP A 1102 -11.66 -29.75 -31.80
N ILE A 1103 -10.64 -29.43 -32.60
CA ILE A 1103 -9.85 -30.44 -33.31
C ILE A 1103 -9.05 -31.22 -32.26
N GLU A 1104 -8.59 -32.42 -32.65
CA GLU A 1104 -8.02 -33.46 -31.78
C GLU A 1104 -7.09 -32.93 -30.69
N ASP A 1105 -7.20 -33.56 -29.51
CA ASP A 1105 -6.48 -33.13 -28.31
C ASP A 1105 -4.98 -33.03 -28.61
N ALA A 1106 -4.37 -31.88 -28.32
CA ALA A 1106 -2.93 -31.84 -28.12
C ALA A 1106 -2.61 -32.89 -27.05
N GLU A 1107 -1.62 -33.74 -27.32
CA GLU A 1107 -1.22 -34.79 -26.38
C GLU A 1107 -0.83 -34.15 -25.03
N GLY A 1108 -0.90 -34.93 -23.96
CA GLY A 1108 -0.58 -34.48 -22.60
C GLY A 1108 0.91 -34.22 -22.38
N GLU A 1109 1.47 -33.23 -23.09
CA GLU A 1109 2.60 -32.46 -22.58
C GLU A 1109 2.19 -31.89 -21.21
N ASP A 1110 3.05 -32.09 -20.20
CA ASP A 1110 2.70 -31.88 -18.78
C ASP A 1110 1.88 -30.59 -18.53
N GLU A 1111 0.89 -30.65 -17.62
CA GLU A 1111 0.26 -29.46 -17.01
C GLU A 1111 1.25 -28.59 -16.18
N PHE A 1112 2.56 -28.79 -16.37
CA PHE A 1112 3.64 -27.95 -15.91
C PHE A 1112 3.92 -26.74 -16.84
N HIS A 1113 3.17 -26.58 -17.92
CA HIS A 1113 3.06 -25.28 -18.60
C HIS A 1113 2.24 -24.29 -17.75
N CYS A 1114 2.89 -23.80 -16.69
CA CYS A 1114 2.55 -22.56 -16.01
C CYS A 1114 2.26 -21.48 -17.06
N ASN A 1115 1.10 -20.83 -16.94
CA ASN A 1115 0.83 -19.53 -17.57
C ASN A 1115 1.67 -18.49 -16.82
N SER A 1116 2.98 -18.51 -17.03
CA SER A 1116 3.90 -17.59 -16.39
C SER A 1116 3.46 -16.16 -16.69
N SER A 1117 3.44 -15.30 -15.66
CA SER A 1117 3.17 -13.86 -15.78
C SER A 1117 4.33 -13.10 -16.45
N THR A 1118 4.97 -13.71 -17.46
CA THR A 1118 5.87 -13.04 -18.39
C THR A 1118 5.11 -11.99 -19.16
N SER A 1119 5.20 -10.76 -18.66
CA SER A 1119 4.79 -9.56 -19.38
C SER A 1119 5.33 -9.58 -20.80
N GLU A 1120 4.42 -9.49 -21.78
CA GLU A 1120 4.70 -9.04 -23.13
C GLU A 1120 5.08 -7.54 -23.04
N ASP A 1121 6.28 -7.28 -22.55
CA ASP A 1121 6.98 -6.01 -22.70
C ASP A 1121 7.82 -6.13 -23.99
N GLU A 1122 7.32 -5.58 -25.09
CA GLU A 1122 8.13 -5.33 -26.28
C GLU A 1122 9.01 -4.10 -26.01
N ASP A 1123 10.33 -4.27 -26.09
CA ASP A 1123 11.28 -3.16 -25.93
C ASP A 1123 11.29 -2.31 -27.21
N GLU A 1124 10.55 -1.19 -27.24
CA GLU A 1124 10.67 -0.17 -28.28
C GLU A 1124 12.00 0.61 -28.08
N GLU A 1125 13.02 0.30 -28.89
CA GLU A 1125 14.22 1.13 -29.00
C GLU A 1125 13.87 2.43 -29.77
N GLU A 1126 13.79 3.57 -29.06
CA GLU A 1126 13.71 4.90 -29.68
C GLU A 1126 15.04 5.22 -30.39
N GLY A 1127 15.15 4.79 -31.65
CA GLY A 1127 16.20 5.24 -32.56
C GLY A 1127 15.92 6.65 -33.07
N GLU A 1128 16.69 7.64 -32.61
CA GLU A 1128 16.75 8.96 -33.24
C GLU A 1128 17.49 8.86 -34.59
N ASP A 1129 16.76 8.79 -35.70
CA ASP A 1129 17.33 8.95 -37.04
C ASP A 1129 17.76 10.42 -37.26
N GLU A 1130 19.04 10.65 -37.57
CA GLU A 1130 19.59 11.98 -37.88
C GLU A 1130 19.25 12.46 -39.30
N GLU A 1131 18.52 13.59 -39.45
CA GLU A 1131 18.75 14.61 -40.50
C GLU A 1131 18.18 16.00 -40.13
#